data_AF-A0A9X4HSG9-F1
#
_entry.id   AF-A0A9X4HSG9-F1
#
_cell.length_a   1.000
_cell.length_b   1.000
_cell.length_c   1.000
_cell.angle_alpha   90.00
_cell.angle_beta   90.00
_cell.angle_gamma   90.00
#
_symmetry.space_group_name_H-M   'P 1'
#
loop_
_entity.id
_entity.type
_entity.pdbx_description
1 polymer ?
#
loop_
_entity_poly.entity_id
_entity_poly.type
_entity_poly.pdbx_seq_one_letter_code
_entity_poly.pdbx_strand_id
1 'polypeptide(L)'
;MQQNPDHHSSPWHAGEKTLQEKAGVAERMEAFGQKVIRDYMPDQHRIFYHQLPFMVAASVDALGRPWATLLEGPEGFVSSPDPRQLTIDTQLPADDPATPGLAAGQAVGLLGIELHTRRRNRLNGQIYQAGDGQLQVTVEQSFGNCPQYIQLRDYTRVAEPAQGRVDATTLDASAVSMIQAADTFFVASYVEHGDGQRSVDVSHRGGRPGFVKVEGNRLTIPDYAGNLHFNTLGNLLVNPQAGLLFIDFSNGNVLQLYGHAELLLDSPAIQAFEGAERLWTLEVEQVVWRPAAVSLRWAFKEYAPTSLMTGTWAEADIRLQQRQRQRQWQAWRVLRVEQESRDIRSFYLEPPAGSAMAFAPGQHVPVQVQLDGEAALIRTYSLSSAPSDGYLRISVKAQGPASRHLHERVVAGDVLNVRPPMGSFTLDQQSTRPLVLIGAGVGITPLLAMLREQLSKGQARRIHLFHGARSLADLPFREELASLRQQAGGLLHVHRALSQPETHALAGRDYEFAGRLGIEQVKATLALDDYDFYLCGPGSFTQDLYEGLRGVHVPDARIHAEAFGPSTLRRHTDDDQPTLQQPPAASEPVPVYFAASAKEARWAPGGGTLLELAEARGLSPEFSCRGGSCGTCKTRLVSGQVHYPNPPAELPEAGSVLICCAVPARPEEGAQALVLDI
;
A
#
# COMPACT_ATOMS: atom_id res chain seq x y z
N MET A 1 23.90 -35.55 -33.63
CA MET A 1 23.18 -34.89 -32.51
C MET A 1 21.77 -35.42 -32.49
N GLN A 2 21.48 -36.38 -31.62
CA GLN A 2 20.11 -36.79 -31.32
C GLN A 2 19.42 -35.62 -30.61
N GLN A 3 18.26 -35.20 -31.12
CA GLN A 3 17.41 -34.22 -30.45
C GLN A 3 16.84 -34.84 -29.17
N ASN A 4 16.95 -34.11 -28.07
CA ASN A 4 16.39 -34.50 -26.78
C ASN A 4 14.85 -34.55 -26.89
N PRO A 5 14.15 -35.63 -26.45
CA PRO A 5 12.71 -35.78 -26.71
C PRO A 5 11.75 -34.94 -25.83
N ASP A 6 12.24 -34.21 -24.83
CA ASP A 6 11.38 -33.63 -23.78
C ASP A 6 11.30 -32.09 -23.78
N HIS A 7 11.17 -31.45 -24.95
CA HIS A 7 10.74 -30.05 -25.00
C HIS A 7 9.25 -29.99 -25.37
N HIS A 8 8.38 -30.21 -24.38
CA HIS A 8 6.99 -29.83 -24.50
C HIS A 8 6.90 -28.31 -24.73
N SER A 9 6.07 -27.89 -25.69
CA SER A 9 5.77 -26.47 -25.89
C SER A 9 5.16 -25.90 -24.61
N SER A 10 5.64 -24.74 -24.20
CA SER A 10 5.11 -24.03 -23.03
C SER A 10 3.59 -23.87 -23.13
N PRO A 11 2.82 -24.17 -22.06
CA PRO A 11 1.37 -24.01 -22.06
C PRO A 11 0.94 -22.54 -21.93
N TRP A 12 1.90 -21.63 -21.73
CA TRP A 12 1.67 -20.21 -21.52
C TRP A 12 1.91 -19.42 -22.79
N HIS A 13 1.01 -18.47 -23.09
CA HIS A 13 1.21 -17.55 -24.21
C HIS A 13 2.01 -16.31 -23.77
N ALA A 14 2.39 -15.46 -24.73
CA ALA A 14 3.32 -14.34 -24.49
C ALA A 14 2.88 -13.38 -23.37
N GLY A 15 1.58 -13.05 -23.28
CA GLY A 15 1.05 -12.12 -22.27
C GLY A 15 1.15 -12.66 -20.85
N GLU A 16 0.83 -13.94 -20.65
CA GLU A 16 1.02 -14.62 -19.36
C GLU A 16 2.48 -14.62 -18.94
N LYS A 17 3.39 -14.98 -19.86
CA LYS A 17 4.84 -14.98 -19.58
C LYS A 17 5.35 -13.62 -19.15
N THR A 18 4.97 -12.55 -19.85
CA THR A 18 5.36 -11.18 -19.47
C THR A 18 4.90 -10.82 -18.06
N LEU A 19 3.70 -11.23 -17.65
CA LEU A 19 3.20 -10.97 -16.29
C LEU A 19 3.88 -11.87 -15.24
N GLN A 20 4.17 -13.13 -15.58
CA GLN A 20 4.90 -14.05 -14.71
C GLN A 20 6.36 -13.61 -14.49
N GLU A 21 7.02 -13.07 -15.52
CA GLU A 21 8.34 -12.45 -15.43
C GLU A 21 8.33 -11.23 -14.52
N LYS A 22 7.37 -10.31 -14.71
CA LYS A 22 7.19 -9.15 -13.84
C LYS A 22 6.90 -9.53 -12.39
N ALA A 23 6.22 -10.64 -12.16
CA ALA A 23 5.96 -11.17 -10.83
C ALA A 23 7.11 -12.02 -10.26
N GLY A 24 8.20 -12.25 -11.03
CA GLY A 24 9.36 -13.04 -10.58
C GLY A 24 9.08 -14.54 -10.45
N VAL A 25 8.12 -15.09 -11.21
CA VAL A 25 7.64 -16.49 -11.06
C VAL A 25 7.66 -17.31 -12.35
N ALA A 26 8.22 -16.77 -13.44
CA ALA A 26 8.21 -17.38 -14.77
C ALA A 26 8.71 -18.83 -14.80
N GLU A 27 9.93 -19.11 -14.30
CA GLU A 27 10.50 -20.47 -14.30
C GLU A 27 9.64 -21.47 -13.52
N ARG A 28 9.15 -21.05 -12.34
CA ARG A 28 8.27 -21.86 -11.49
C ARG A 28 6.94 -22.17 -12.19
N MET A 29 6.36 -21.17 -12.87
CA MET A 29 5.09 -21.34 -13.60
C MET A 29 5.27 -22.19 -14.84
N GLU A 30 6.39 -22.11 -15.55
CA GLU A 30 6.70 -22.99 -16.67
C GLU A 30 6.71 -24.47 -16.22
N ALA A 31 7.49 -24.79 -15.18
CA ALA A 31 7.57 -26.16 -14.65
C ALA A 31 6.26 -26.66 -14.04
N PHE A 32 5.46 -25.78 -13.43
CA PHE A 32 4.17 -26.11 -12.86
C PHE A 32 3.10 -26.34 -13.94
N GLY A 33 3.01 -25.42 -14.91
CA GLY A 33 2.02 -25.45 -16.01
C GLY A 33 2.09 -26.75 -16.80
N GLN A 34 3.30 -27.19 -17.18
CA GLN A 34 3.51 -28.44 -17.91
C GLN A 34 3.00 -29.69 -17.18
N LYS A 35 2.86 -29.64 -15.84
CA LYS A 35 2.36 -30.75 -15.02
C LYS A 35 0.85 -30.72 -14.83
N VAL A 36 0.25 -29.53 -14.85
CA VAL A 36 -1.14 -29.34 -14.42
C VAL A 36 -2.12 -29.01 -15.54
N ILE A 37 -1.65 -28.41 -16.64
CA ILE A 37 -2.46 -28.09 -17.82
C ILE A 37 -2.37 -29.28 -18.76
N ARG A 38 -3.52 -29.91 -19.03
CA ARG A 38 -3.61 -31.15 -19.81
C ARG A 38 -4.47 -30.94 -21.04
N ASP A 39 -4.16 -31.61 -22.12
CA ASP A 39 -4.98 -31.70 -23.33
C ASP A 39 -6.09 -32.77 -23.23
N TYR A 40 -6.40 -33.20 -22.00
CA TYR A 40 -7.47 -34.13 -21.66
C TYR A 40 -8.00 -33.83 -20.26
N MET A 41 -9.24 -34.24 -20.00
CA MET A 41 -9.89 -34.20 -18.70
C MET A 41 -9.58 -35.48 -17.90
N PRO A 42 -8.95 -35.37 -16.71
CA PRO A 42 -8.94 -36.46 -15.74
C PRO A 42 -10.37 -36.89 -15.36
N ASP A 43 -10.56 -38.13 -14.92
CA ASP A 43 -11.89 -38.64 -14.54
C ASP A 43 -12.56 -37.77 -13.47
N GLN A 44 -11.80 -37.20 -12.54
CA GLN A 44 -12.32 -36.26 -11.55
C GLN A 44 -12.96 -35.01 -12.20
N HIS A 45 -12.40 -34.50 -13.30
CA HIS A 45 -12.97 -33.36 -14.03
C HIS A 45 -14.24 -33.79 -14.77
N ARG A 46 -14.22 -34.96 -15.40
CA ARG A 46 -15.37 -35.51 -16.15
C ARG A 46 -16.58 -35.71 -15.23
N ILE A 47 -16.37 -36.32 -14.06
CA ILE A 47 -17.39 -36.48 -13.02
C ILE A 47 -17.87 -35.10 -12.53
N PHE A 48 -16.95 -34.17 -12.30
CA PHE A 48 -17.29 -32.83 -11.85
C PHE A 48 -18.16 -32.08 -12.86
N TYR A 49 -17.84 -32.10 -14.15
CA TYR A 49 -18.69 -31.44 -15.16
C TYR A 49 -20.07 -32.10 -15.27
N HIS A 50 -20.15 -33.42 -15.15
CA HIS A 50 -21.41 -34.16 -15.24
C HIS A 50 -22.45 -33.78 -14.18
N GLN A 51 -22.00 -33.51 -12.96
CA GLN A 51 -22.89 -33.15 -11.84
C GLN A 51 -23.32 -31.67 -11.84
N LEU A 52 -22.76 -30.82 -12.71
CA LEU A 52 -23.04 -29.39 -12.65
C LEU A 52 -24.47 -29.07 -13.14
N PRO A 53 -25.19 -28.16 -12.46
CA PRO A 53 -26.48 -27.65 -12.94
C PRO A 53 -26.34 -26.49 -13.95
N PHE A 54 -25.13 -25.93 -14.05
CA PHE A 54 -24.74 -24.92 -15.01
C PHE A 54 -23.22 -24.88 -15.20
N MET A 55 -22.79 -24.25 -16.28
CA MET A 55 -21.40 -23.85 -16.51
C MET A 55 -21.33 -22.47 -17.13
N VAL A 56 -20.17 -21.83 -17.07
CA VAL A 56 -19.93 -20.55 -17.74
C VAL A 56 -19.15 -20.80 -19.02
N ALA A 57 -19.56 -20.15 -20.09
CA ALA A 57 -18.91 -20.22 -21.40
C ALA A 57 -18.47 -18.84 -21.87
N ALA A 58 -17.38 -18.77 -22.61
CA ALA A 58 -16.99 -17.62 -23.40
C ALA A 58 -16.87 -18.00 -24.87
N SER A 59 -17.35 -17.11 -25.73
CA SER A 59 -17.21 -17.17 -27.18
C SER A 59 -16.79 -15.81 -27.72
N VAL A 60 -16.36 -15.78 -28.99
CA VAL A 60 -16.02 -14.56 -29.70
C VAL A 60 -16.92 -14.45 -30.91
N ASP A 61 -17.63 -13.34 -31.07
CA ASP A 61 -18.50 -13.14 -32.22
C ASP A 61 -17.72 -12.79 -33.50
N ALA A 62 -18.45 -12.66 -34.62
CA ALA A 62 -17.85 -12.34 -35.92
C ALA A 62 -17.18 -10.95 -35.98
N LEU A 63 -17.48 -10.05 -35.04
CA LEU A 63 -16.83 -8.73 -34.93
C LEU A 63 -15.61 -8.77 -33.99
N GLY A 64 -15.25 -9.94 -33.45
CA GLY A 64 -14.14 -10.08 -32.52
C GLY A 64 -14.51 -9.79 -31.06
N ARG A 65 -15.79 -9.56 -30.75
CA ARG A 65 -16.22 -9.22 -29.39
C ARG A 65 -16.32 -10.48 -28.54
N PRO A 66 -15.56 -10.60 -27.44
CA PRO A 66 -15.72 -11.70 -26.50
C PRO A 66 -16.98 -11.50 -25.65
N TRP A 67 -17.73 -12.58 -25.45
CA TRP A 67 -18.93 -12.61 -24.61
C TRP A 67 -18.86 -13.77 -23.63
N ALA A 68 -19.10 -13.49 -22.35
CA ALA A 68 -19.33 -14.53 -21.34
C ALA A 68 -20.84 -14.79 -21.21
N THR A 69 -21.23 -16.05 -21.03
CA THR A 69 -22.61 -16.48 -20.78
C THR A 69 -22.67 -17.68 -19.82
N LEU A 70 -23.88 -18.00 -19.35
CA LEU A 70 -24.18 -19.15 -18.52
C LEU A 70 -25.02 -20.16 -19.33
N LEU A 71 -24.55 -21.41 -19.37
CA LEU A 71 -25.27 -22.54 -19.95
C LEU A 71 -25.82 -23.37 -18.80
N GLU A 72 -27.13 -23.65 -18.80
CA GLU A 72 -27.80 -24.43 -17.74
C GLU A 72 -28.55 -25.62 -18.30
N GLY A 73 -28.62 -26.69 -17.52
CA GLY A 73 -29.36 -27.89 -17.87
C GLY A 73 -29.62 -28.79 -16.66
N PRO A 74 -30.36 -29.89 -16.84
CA PRO A 74 -30.48 -30.92 -15.81
C PRO A 74 -29.11 -31.57 -15.53
N GLU A 75 -28.97 -32.25 -14.40
CA GLU A 75 -27.78 -33.07 -14.14
C GLU A 75 -27.52 -34.01 -15.33
N GLY A 76 -26.26 -34.07 -15.77
CA GLY A 76 -25.85 -34.81 -16.94
C GLY A 76 -26.01 -34.11 -18.30
N PHE A 77 -26.50 -32.86 -18.34
CA PHE A 77 -26.51 -32.06 -19.58
C PHE A 77 -25.09 -31.81 -20.11
N VAL A 78 -24.08 -31.87 -19.22
CA VAL A 78 -22.69 -31.98 -19.63
C VAL A 78 -22.24 -33.42 -19.47
N SER A 79 -21.66 -33.98 -20.52
CA SER A 79 -21.11 -35.33 -20.51
C SER A 79 -19.77 -35.38 -21.26
N SER A 80 -19.01 -36.45 -21.05
CA SER A 80 -17.70 -36.63 -21.67
C SER A 80 -17.59 -38.07 -22.19
N PRO A 81 -17.76 -38.31 -23.51
CA PRO A 81 -17.68 -39.66 -24.06
C PRO A 81 -16.28 -40.25 -23.90
N ASP A 82 -15.24 -39.42 -23.99
CA ASP A 82 -13.85 -39.76 -23.71
C ASP A 82 -13.11 -38.54 -23.10
N PRO A 83 -11.90 -38.73 -22.51
CA PRO A 83 -11.16 -37.66 -21.85
C PRO A 83 -10.88 -36.40 -22.69
N ARG A 84 -10.93 -36.46 -24.02
CA ARG A 84 -10.61 -35.34 -24.92
C ARG A 84 -11.86 -34.67 -25.51
N GLN A 85 -13.05 -35.12 -25.13
CA GLN A 85 -14.30 -34.60 -25.67
C GLN A 85 -15.29 -34.28 -24.56
N LEU A 86 -16.02 -33.18 -24.76
CA LEU A 86 -17.11 -32.72 -23.92
C LEU A 86 -18.35 -32.50 -24.79
N THR A 87 -19.49 -33.03 -24.36
CA THR A 87 -20.80 -32.83 -24.97
C THR A 87 -21.66 -32.01 -24.02
N ILE A 88 -22.31 -30.96 -24.52
CA ILE A 88 -23.16 -30.05 -23.76
C ILE A 88 -24.53 -30.01 -24.43
N ASP A 89 -25.53 -30.61 -23.80
CA ASP A 89 -26.92 -30.63 -24.23
C ASP A 89 -27.62 -29.36 -23.72
N THR A 90 -27.63 -28.32 -24.54
CA THR A 90 -28.23 -27.03 -24.23
C THR A 90 -28.82 -26.37 -25.46
N GLN A 91 -30.01 -25.78 -25.33
CA GLN A 91 -30.52 -24.84 -26.32
C GLN A 91 -29.84 -23.50 -26.12
N LEU A 92 -29.21 -22.98 -27.17
CA LEU A 92 -28.60 -21.65 -27.15
C LEU A 92 -29.66 -20.59 -27.43
N PRO A 93 -29.94 -19.66 -26.49
CA PRO A 93 -30.92 -18.62 -26.72
C PRO A 93 -30.47 -17.68 -27.84
N ALA A 94 -31.36 -17.40 -28.79
CA ALA A 94 -31.05 -16.50 -29.92
C ALA A 94 -30.81 -15.05 -29.47
N ASP A 95 -31.30 -14.67 -28.29
CA ASP A 95 -31.11 -13.36 -27.70
C ASP A 95 -29.78 -13.22 -26.93
N ASP A 96 -29.04 -14.31 -26.70
CA ASP A 96 -27.73 -14.26 -26.04
C ASP A 96 -26.65 -13.75 -27.00
N PRO A 97 -25.91 -12.67 -26.66
CA PRO A 97 -24.82 -12.17 -27.51
C PRO A 97 -23.66 -13.16 -27.68
N ALA A 98 -23.52 -14.18 -26.81
CA ALA A 98 -22.51 -15.22 -26.96
C ALA A 98 -22.91 -16.30 -28.00
N THR A 99 -24.19 -16.50 -28.29
CA THR A 99 -24.68 -17.56 -29.19
C THR A 99 -24.04 -17.53 -30.58
N PRO A 100 -23.87 -16.37 -31.25
CA PRO A 100 -23.23 -16.34 -32.57
C PRO A 100 -21.79 -16.88 -32.58
N GLY A 101 -21.06 -16.78 -31.47
CA GLY A 101 -19.70 -17.31 -31.33
C GLY A 101 -19.63 -18.79 -30.92
N LEU A 102 -20.75 -19.39 -30.50
CA LEU A 102 -20.84 -20.80 -30.09
C LEU A 102 -21.19 -21.68 -31.30
N ALA A 103 -20.35 -21.62 -32.33
CA ALA A 103 -20.56 -22.32 -33.61
C ALA A 103 -19.41 -23.30 -33.92
N ALA A 104 -19.67 -24.28 -34.78
CA ALA A 104 -18.65 -25.22 -35.22
C ALA A 104 -17.44 -24.50 -35.86
N GLY A 105 -16.24 -24.96 -35.54
CA GLY A 105 -14.96 -24.36 -35.90
C GLY A 105 -14.50 -23.20 -35.02
N GLN A 106 -15.30 -22.77 -34.04
CA GLN A 106 -14.93 -21.67 -33.13
C GLN A 106 -14.28 -22.19 -31.85
N ALA A 107 -13.35 -21.41 -31.32
CA ALA A 107 -12.78 -21.62 -30.00
C ALA A 107 -13.76 -21.22 -28.89
N VAL A 108 -13.72 -21.92 -27.77
CA VAL A 108 -14.59 -21.71 -26.62
C VAL A 108 -13.81 -21.82 -25.31
N GLY A 109 -14.06 -20.88 -24.40
CA GLY A 109 -13.58 -20.96 -23.02
C GLY A 109 -14.69 -21.48 -22.12
N LEU A 110 -14.42 -22.48 -21.28
CA LEU A 110 -15.41 -23.10 -20.41
C LEU A 110 -14.93 -23.15 -18.96
N LEU A 111 -15.83 -22.81 -18.04
CA LEU A 111 -15.60 -22.85 -16.60
C LEU A 111 -16.73 -23.61 -15.92
N GLY A 112 -16.40 -24.79 -15.41
CA GLY A 112 -17.27 -25.49 -14.47
C GLY A 112 -17.04 -24.92 -13.07
N ILE A 113 -18.11 -24.51 -12.40
CA ILE A 113 -18.03 -23.92 -11.06
C ILE A 113 -19.18 -24.41 -10.18
N GLU A 114 -18.85 -24.92 -9.00
CA GLU A 114 -19.79 -25.44 -8.02
C GLU A 114 -19.75 -24.54 -6.78
N LEU A 115 -20.75 -23.66 -6.66
CA LEU A 115 -20.74 -22.59 -5.65
C LEU A 115 -20.88 -23.11 -4.22
N HIS A 116 -21.66 -24.17 -3.99
CA HIS A 116 -21.92 -24.73 -2.65
C HIS A 116 -20.73 -25.54 -2.08
N THR A 117 -19.72 -25.88 -2.89
CA THR A 117 -18.47 -26.53 -2.41
C THR A 117 -17.23 -25.70 -2.71
N ARG A 118 -17.39 -24.54 -3.36
CA ARG A 118 -16.31 -23.67 -3.86
C ARG A 118 -15.34 -24.38 -4.81
N ARG A 119 -15.80 -25.35 -5.60
CA ARG A 119 -14.94 -26.06 -6.58
C ARG A 119 -15.05 -25.42 -7.95
N ARG A 120 -13.93 -25.36 -8.69
CA ARG A 120 -13.94 -24.94 -10.10
C ARG A 120 -12.88 -25.65 -10.92
N ASN A 121 -13.25 -26.00 -12.14
CA ASN A 121 -12.36 -26.53 -13.16
C ASN A 121 -12.51 -25.72 -14.44
N ARG A 122 -11.39 -25.48 -15.10
CA ARG A 122 -11.33 -24.81 -16.39
C ARG A 122 -11.17 -25.84 -17.51
N LEU A 123 -11.78 -25.53 -18.64
CA LEU A 123 -11.62 -26.24 -19.90
C LEU A 123 -11.65 -25.25 -21.05
N ASN A 124 -10.61 -25.17 -21.86
CA ASN A 124 -10.61 -24.40 -23.10
C ASN A 124 -10.48 -25.38 -24.28
N GLY A 125 -11.10 -25.06 -25.41
CA GLY A 125 -11.12 -25.98 -26.55
C GLY A 125 -11.77 -25.42 -27.80
N GLN A 126 -12.04 -26.32 -28.75
CA GLN A 126 -12.70 -26.00 -30.02
C GLN A 126 -14.02 -26.72 -30.17
N ILE A 127 -15.05 -25.99 -30.60
CA ILE A 127 -16.35 -26.55 -30.94
C ILE A 127 -16.21 -27.23 -32.31
N TYR A 128 -16.35 -28.55 -32.37
CA TYR A 128 -16.31 -29.27 -33.65
C TYR A 128 -17.71 -29.54 -34.23
N GLN A 129 -18.74 -29.52 -33.38
CA GLN A 129 -20.13 -29.61 -33.80
C GLN A 129 -21.02 -28.71 -32.93
N ALA A 130 -21.92 -27.97 -33.58
CA ALA A 130 -22.94 -27.15 -32.93
C ALA A 130 -24.25 -27.28 -33.72
N GLY A 131 -25.33 -27.71 -33.06
CA GLY A 131 -26.63 -27.92 -33.70
C GLY A 131 -27.53 -28.83 -32.87
N ASP A 132 -28.84 -28.83 -33.17
CA ASP A 132 -29.84 -29.73 -32.55
C ASP A 132 -29.90 -29.68 -31.02
N GLY A 133 -29.61 -28.52 -30.41
CA GLY A 133 -29.58 -28.36 -28.96
C GLY A 133 -28.36 -28.99 -28.29
N GLN A 134 -27.28 -29.20 -29.05
CA GLN A 134 -26.05 -29.79 -28.55
C GLN A 134 -24.81 -29.03 -29.05
N LEU A 135 -23.81 -28.92 -28.17
CA LEU A 135 -22.46 -28.47 -28.49
C LEU A 135 -21.48 -29.60 -28.19
N GLN A 136 -20.56 -29.87 -29.11
CA GLN A 136 -19.48 -30.84 -28.91
C GLN A 136 -18.13 -30.14 -29.03
N VAL A 137 -17.31 -30.31 -27.99
CA VAL A 137 -16.06 -29.58 -27.78
C VAL A 137 -14.90 -30.54 -27.66
N THR A 138 -13.86 -30.31 -28.44
CA THR A 138 -12.55 -30.95 -28.30
C THR A 138 -11.75 -30.20 -27.24
N VAL A 139 -11.22 -30.92 -26.26
CA VAL A 139 -10.42 -30.36 -25.17
C VAL A 139 -9.02 -30.03 -25.64
N GLU A 140 -8.61 -28.78 -25.44
CA GLU A 140 -7.23 -28.34 -25.67
C GLU A 140 -6.48 -28.11 -24.34
N GLN A 141 -7.19 -27.60 -23.33
CA GLN A 141 -6.64 -27.38 -22.00
C GLN A 141 -7.67 -27.72 -20.93
N SER A 142 -7.30 -28.49 -19.91
CA SER A 142 -8.11 -28.74 -18.72
C SER A 142 -7.25 -28.78 -17.45
N PHE A 143 -7.67 -28.02 -16.43
CA PHE A 143 -6.98 -27.92 -15.14
C PHE A 143 -7.92 -27.43 -14.04
N GLY A 144 -7.62 -27.80 -12.80
CA GLY A 144 -8.33 -27.31 -11.62
C GLY A 144 -7.83 -25.92 -11.20
N ASN A 145 -8.75 -25.06 -10.77
CA ASN A 145 -8.41 -23.73 -10.27
C ASN A 145 -8.66 -23.59 -8.77
N CYS A 146 -7.86 -22.74 -8.12
CA CYS A 146 -7.93 -22.46 -6.68
C CYS A 146 -9.34 -22.02 -6.26
N PRO A 147 -9.91 -22.47 -5.12
CA PRO A 147 -11.29 -22.15 -4.70
C PRO A 147 -11.48 -20.71 -4.19
N GLN A 148 -10.42 -19.89 -4.15
CA GLN A 148 -10.45 -18.55 -3.58
C GLN A 148 -11.53 -17.66 -4.22
N TYR A 149 -12.15 -16.85 -3.36
CA TYR A 149 -13.15 -15.84 -3.70
C TYR A 149 -14.50 -16.36 -4.22
N ILE A 150 -14.73 -17.68 -4.23
CA ILE A 150 -16.03 -18.25 -4.62
C ILE A 150 -16.99 -18.17 -3.43
N GLN A 151 -18.07 -17.41 -3.57
CA GLN A 151 -19.06 -17.29 -2.49
C GLN A 151 -19.97 -18.52 -2.43
N LEU A 152 -20.27 -18.93 -1.21
CA LEU A 152 -21.06 -20.13 -0.95
C LEU A 152 -22.54 -19.85 -1.25
N ARG A 153 -23.13 -20.64 -2.15
CA ARG A 153 -24.54 -20.53 -2.52
C ARG A 153 -25.18 -21.87 -2.85
N ASP A 154 -26.42 -22.03 -2.42
CA ASP A 154 -27.28 -23.13 -2.85
C ASP A 154 -28.17 -22.68 -3.99
N TYR A 155 -28.48 -23.56 -4.94
CA TYR A 155 -29.32 -23.22 -6.08
C TYR A 155 -30.69 -23.89 -5.99
N THR A 156 -31.66 -23.28 -6.66
CA THR A 156 -32.97 -23.83 -6.98
C THR A 156 -33.30 -23.46 -8.43
N ARG A 157 -34.19 -24.19 -9.08
CA ARG A 157 -34.66 -23.88 -10.44
C ARG A 157 -36.09 -23.39 -10.38
N VAL A 158 -36.39 -22.32 -11.12
CA VAL A 158 -37.74 -21.75 -11.22
C VAL A 158 -38.21 -21.75 -12.67
N ALA A 159 -39.52 -21.91 -12.89
CA ALA A 159 -40.13 -21.86 -14.22
C ALA A 159 -40.59 -20.44 -14.56
N GLU A 160 -39.67 -19.48 -14.55
CA GLU A 160 -39.92 -18.10 -14.97
C GLU A 160 -39.43 -17.90 -16.41
N PRO A 161 -40.27 -17.38 -17.33
CA PRO A 161 -39.86 -17.18 -18.71
C PRO A 161 -38.88 -16.00 -18.85
N ALA A 162 -37.87 -16.17 -19.71
CA ALA A 162 -36.96 -15.08 -20.07
C ALA A 162 -37.74 -13.91 -20.71
N GLN A 163 -37.35 -12.69 -20.37
CA GLN A 163 -38.07 -11.47 -20.77
C GLN A 163 -37.40 -10.76 -21.96
N GLY A 164 -36.57 -11.48 -22.72
CA GLY A 164 -35.87 -10.99 -23.90
C GLY A 164 -34.59 -10.21 -23.58
N ARG A 165 -34.20 -9.34 -24.52
CA ARG A 165 -32.93 -8.61 -24.52
C ARG A 165 -33.12 -7.12 -24.72
N VAL A 166 -32.32 -6.33 -24.00
CA VAL A 166 -32.20 -4.88 -24.15
C VAL A 166 -30.73 -4.54 -24.37
N ASP A 167 -30.42 -3.88 -25.48
CA ASP A 167 -29.08 -3.37 -25.78
C ASP A 167 -28.97 -1.88 -25.44
N ALA A 168 -27.80 -1.50 -24.92
CA ALA A 168 -27.40 -0.11 -24.73
C ALA A 168 -25.88 0.03 -24.97
N THR A 169 -25.40 1.27 -25.01
CA THR A 169 -23.96 1.58 -25.09
C THR A 169 -23.44 2.26 -23.82
N THR A 170 -24.32 2.56 -22.88
CA THR A 170 -23.98 3.21 -21.60
C THR A 170 -24.60 2.47 -20.43
N LEU A 171 -23.90 2.47 -19.30
CA LEU A 171 -24.39 1.92 -18.04
C LEU A 171 -25.48 2.82 -17.45
N ASP A 172 -26.71 2.33 -17.42
CA ASP A 172 -27.82 2.99 -16.73
C ASP A 172 -27.82 2.71 -15.22
N ALA A 173 -28.76 3.31 -14.48
CA ALA A 173 -28.84 3.14 -13.04
C ALA A 173 -29.04 1.67 -12.60
N SER A 174 -29.75 0.87 -13.41
CA SER A 174 -30.03 -0.54 -13.12
C SER A 174 -28.76 -1.38 -13.28
N ALA A 175 -28.02 -1.18 -14.37
CA ALA A 175 -26.74 -1.84 -14.62
C ALA A 175 -25.71 -1.46 -13.55
N VAL A 176 -25.59 -0.16 -13.22
CA VAL A 176 -24.70 0.32 -12.15
C VAL A 176 -25.06 -0.34 -10.81
N SER A 177 -26.34 -0.39 -10.44
CA SER A 177 -26.79 -1.01 -9.21
C SER A 177 -26.45 -2.50 -9.16
N MET A 178 -26.61 -3.22 -10.26
CA MET A 178 -26.27 -4.65 -10.33
C MET A 178 -24.77 -4.88 -10.16
N ILE A 179 -23.94 -4.08 -10.83
CA ILE A 179 -22.47 -4.18 -10.74
C ILE A 179 -21.99 -3.85 -9.32
N GLN A 180 -22.54 -2.80 -8.69
CA GLN A 180 -22.18 -2.40 -7.34
C GLN A 180 -22.65 -3.40 -6.28
N ALA A 181 -23.76 -4.09 -6.51
CA ALA A 181 -24.24 -5.15 -5.62
C ALA A 181 -23.49 -6.48 -5.82
N ALA A 182 -22.83 -6.67 -6.97
CA ALA A 182 -22.16 -7.92 -7.31
C ALA A 182 -20.95 -8.18 -6.40
N ASP A 183 -20.89 -9.40 -5.90
CA ASP A 183 -19.71 -9.97 -5.22
C ASP A 183 -18.98 -11.00 -6.10
N THR A 184 -19.52 -11.24 -7.31
CA THR A 184 -19.08 -12.24 -8.27
C THR A 184 -19.42 -11.76 -9.68
N PHE A 185 -18.48 -11.90 -10.62
CA PHE A 185 -18.73 -11.78 -12.06
C PHE A 185 -17.79 -12.71 -12.84
N PHE A 186 -18.05 -12.88 -14.13
CA PHE A 186 -17.20 -13.66 -15.02
C PHE A 186 -16.65 -12.80 -16.16
N VAL A 187 -15.44 -13.10 -16.62
CA VAL A 187 -14.76 -12.36 -17.68
C VAL A 187 -14.33 -13.29 -18.79
N ALA A 188 -14.82 -13.02 -20.00
CA ALA A 188 -14.36 -13.56 -21.26
C ALA A 188 -13.20 -12.72 -21.79
N SER A 189 -12.12 -13.38 -22.19
CA SER A 189 -10.97 -12.77 -22.85
C SER A 189 -10.34 -13.77 -23.81
N TYR A 190 -9.64 -13.31 -24.84
CA TYR A 190 -9.03 -14.23 -25.81
C TYR A 190 -7.74 -13.68 -26.40
N VAL A 191 -6.95 -14.56 -26.99
CA VAL A 191 -5.79 -14.21 -27.81
C VAL A 191 -5.88 -14.88 -29.17
N GLU A 192 -5.33 -14.22 -30.18
CA GLU A 192 -5.05 -14.82 -31.49
C GLU A 192 -3.57 -15.15 -31.56
N HIS A 193 -3.26 -16.40 -31.92
CA HIS A 193 -1.90 -16.87 -32.13
C HIS A 193 -1.42 -16.49 -33.53
N GLY A 194 -0.09 -16.57 -33.75
CA GLY A 194 0.51 -16.18 -35.03
C GLY A 194 0.07 -17.01 -36.24
N ASP A 195 -0.55 -18.16 -36.02
CA ASP A 195 -1.15 -19.04 -37.03
C ASP A 195 -2.64 -18.74 -37.30
N GLY A 196 -3.21 -17.72 -36.63
CA GLY A 196 -4.60 -17.33 -36.75
C GLY A 196 -5.56 -18.12 -35.86
N GLN A 197 -5.08 -19.09 -35.08
CA GLN A 197 -5.92 -19.80 -34.11
C GLN A 197 -6.26 -18.91 -32.91
N ARG A 198 -7.49 -19.05 -32.40
CA ARG A 198 -7.95 -18.34 -31.20
C ARG A 198 -7.89 -19.25 -29.99
N SER A 199 -7.41 -18.72 -28.86
CA SER A 199 -7.63 -19.32 -27.55
C SER A 199 -8.54 -18.41 -26.73
N VAL A 200 -9.74 -18.90 -26.44
CA VAL A 200 -10.78 -18.18 -25.70
C VAL A 200 -10.81 -18.69 -24.26
N ASP A 201 -11.00 -17.78 -23.32
CA ASP A 201 -10.93 -18.05 -21.89
C ASP A 201 -12.11 -17.40 -21.16
N VAL A 202 -12.62 -18.05 -20.11
CA VAL A 202 -13.60 -17.45 -19.18
C VAL A 202 -13.22 -17.65 -17.72
N SER A 203 -13.01 -16.57 -16.98
CA SER A 203 -12.57 -16.59 -15.58
C SER A 203 -13.64 -16.09 -14.63
N HIS A 204 -13.67 -16.65 -13.43
CA HIS A 204 -14.44 -16.12 -12.30
C HIS A 204 -13.64 -15.06 -11.53
N ARG A 205 -14.28 -13.94 -11.20
CA ARG A 205 -13.79 -12.89 -10.30
C ARG A 205 -14.77 -12.71 -9.15
N GLY A 206 -14.26 -12.70 -7.93
CA GLY A 206 -15.08 -12.55 -6.73
C GLY A 206 -14.40 -11.65 -5.69
N GLY A 207 -15.20 -10.96 -4.90
CA GLY A 207 -14.77 -10.02 -3.87
C GLY A 207 -15.93 -9.71 -2.92
N ARG A 208 -15.78 -8.70 -2.07
CA ARG A 208 -16.93 -8.16 -1.32
C ARG A 208 -17.86 -7.41 -2.28
N PRO A 209 -19.17 -7.33 -2.01
CA PRO A 209 -20.07 -6.50 -2.80
C PRO A 209 -19.49 -5.10 -3.01
N GLY A 210 -19.51 -4.62 -4.25
CA GLY A 210 -18.96 -3.31 -4.61
C GLY A 210 -17.45 -3.30 -4.83
N PHE A 211 -16.80 -4.46 -4.97
CA PHE A 211 -15.38 -4.52 -5.36
C PHE A 211 -15.11 -4.04 -6.79
N VAL A 212 -16.14 -3.90 -7.62
CA VAL A 212 -16.06 -3.24 -8.93
C VAL A 212 -16.48 -1.77 -8.76
N LYS A 213 -15.54 -0.84 -8.98
CA LYS A 213 -15.85 0.60 -9.00
C LYS A 213 -16.44 0.96 -10.36
N VAL A 214 -17.47 1.79 -10.37
CA VAL A 214 -18.12 2.27 -11.60
C VAL A 214 -18.04 3.80 -11.63
N GLU A 215 -17.46 4.35 -12.70
CA GLU A 215 -17.31 5.79 -12.92
C GLU A 215 -17.72 6.12 -14.37
N GLY A 216 -18.97 6.56 -14.56
CA GLY A 216 -19.55 6.70 -15.91
C GLY A 216 -19.65 5.34 -16.59
N ASN A 217 -19.01 5.18 -17.75
CA ASN A 217 -18.96 3.91 -18.49
C ASN A 217 -17.70 3.08 -18.18
N ARG A 218 -16.90 3.51 -17.20
CA ARG A 218 -15.64 2.87 -16.83
C ARG A 218 -15.80 2.02 -15.59
N LEU A 219 -15.35 0.78 -15.66
CA LEU A 219 -15.21 -0.10 -14.51
C LEU A 219 -13.75 -0.16 -14.07
N THR A 220 -13.49 -0.13 -12.75
CA THR A 220 -12.17 -0.42 -12.18
C THR A 220 -12.26 -1.62 -11.26
N ILE A 221 -11.48 -2.66 -11.54
CA ILE A 221 -11.51 -3.95 -10.88
C ILE A 221 -10.16 -4.25 -10.23
N PRO A 222 -10.13 -4.60 -8.94
CA PRO A 222 -8.93 -5.11 -8.30
C PRO A 222 -8.65 -6.56 -8.69
N ASP A 223 -7.39 -6.87 -8.95
CA ASP A 223 -6.89 -8.23 -9.10
C ASP A 223 -6.18 -8.64 -7.81
N TYR A 224 -6.71 -9.68 -7.16
CA TYR A 224 -6.22 -10.20 -5.90
C TYR A 224 -5.20 -11.32 -6.10
N ALA A 225 -4.49 -11.66 -5.02
CA ALA A 225 -3.60 -12.82 -4.99
C ALA A 225 -4.32 -14.08 -5.44
N GLY A 226 -3.69 -14.85 -6.33
CA GLY A 226 -4.26 -16.05 -6.96
C GLY A 226 -3.21 -17.09 -7.29
N ASN A 227 -3.49 -17.93 -8.31
CA ASN A 227 -2.60 -19.00 -8.74
C ASN A 227 -1.42 -18.54 -9.63
N LEU A 228 -1.34 -17.24 -9.96
CA LEU A 228 -0.28 -16.65 -10.79
C LEU A 228 -0.22 -17.21 -12.23
N HIS A 229 -1.30 -17.83 -12.71
CA HIS A 229 -1.38 -18.27 -14.11
C HIS A 229 -1.53 -17.07 -15.07
N PHE A 230 -2.21 -16.02 -14.61
CA PHE A 230 -2.53 -14.82 -15.38
C PHE A 230 -3.36 -15.05 -16.65
N ASN A 231 -4.13 -16.14 -16.77
CA ASN A 231 -4.90 -16.44 -18.00
C ASN A 231 -5.72 -15.25 -18.54
N THR A 232 -6.48 -14.57 -17.68
CA THR A 232 -7.22 -13.38 -18.12
C THR A 232 -6.31 -12.18 -18.33
N LEU A 233 -5.48 -11.80 -17.36
CA LEU A 233 -4.69 -10.57 -17.48
C LEU A 233 -3.63 -10.67 -18.60
N GLY A 234 -3.09 -11.85 -18.85
CA GLY A 234 -2.21 -12.16 -19.96
C GLY A 234 -2.92 -11.97 -21.29
N ASN A 235 -4.16 -12.47 -21.43
CA ASN A 235 -4.99 -12.18 -22.59
C ASN A 235 -5.19 -10.66 -22.75
N LEU A 236 -5.61 -9.96 -21.68
CA LEU A 236 -5.88 -8.51 -21.71
C LEU A 236 -4.64 -7.66 -22.00
N LEU A 237 -3.44 -8.14 -21.65
CA LEU A 237 -2.18 -7.46 -21.97
C LEU A 237 -1.88 -7.46 -23.47
N VAL A 238 -2.29 -8.52 -24.19
CA VAL A 238 -2.00 -8.70 -25.62
C VAL A 238 -3.19 -8.28 -26.48
N ASN A 239 -4.41 -8.51 -26.00
CA ASN A 239 -5.66 -8.17 -26.65
C ASN A 239 -6.59 -7.50 -25.61
N PRO A 240 -6.81 -6.19 -25.69
CA PRO A 240 -7.55 -5.45 -24.67
C PRO A 240 -9.06 -5.76 -24.67
N GLN A 241 -9.60 -6.53 -25.62
CA GLN A 241 -11.04 -6.80 -25.66
C GLN A 241 -11.47 -7.75 -24.54
N ALA A 242 -12.53 -7.38 -23.83
CA ALA A 242 -13.08 -8.16 -22.71
C ALA A 242 -14.61 -8.15 -22.70
N GLY A 243 -15.18 -9.29 -22.34
CA GLY A 243 -16.61 -9.46 -22.12
C GLY A 243 -16.88 -9.78 -20.65
N LEU A 244 -17.75 -9.04 -19.97
CA LEU A 244 -18.12 -9.34 -18.58
C LEU A 244 -19.52 -9.91 -18.50
N LEU A 245 -19.74 -10.82 -17.55
CA LEU A 245 -21.02 -11.39 -17.21
C LEU A 245 -21.29 -11.18 -15.72
N PHE A 246 -22.31 -10.38 -15.42
CA PHE A 246 -22.89 -10.22 -14.11
C PHE A 246 -24.22 -10.97 -14.05
N ILE A 247 -24.45 -11.67 -12.94
CA ILE A 247 -25.66 -12.46 -12.71
C ILE A 247 -26.26 -12.00 -11.39
N ASP A 248 -27.53 -11.64 -11.42
CA ASP A 248 -28.29 -11.43 -10.19
C ASP A 248 -28.82 -12.79 -9.78
N PHE A 249 -28.09 -13.38 -8.86
CA PHE A 249 -28.36 -14.69 -8.30
C PHE A 249 -29.77 -14.83 -7.72
N SER A 250 -30.44 -13.73 -7.33
CA SER A 250 -31.75 -13.77 -6.68
C SER A 250 -32.94 -13.83 -7.65
N ASN A 251 -32.77 -13.37 -8.90
CA ASN A 251 -33.86 -13.24 -9.87
C ASN A 251 -33.49 -13.72 -11.28
N GLY A 252 -32.25 -14.16 -11.51
CA GLY A 252 -31.79 -14.68 -12.79
C GLY A 252 -31.63 -13.62 -13.88
N ASN A 253 -31.57 -12.34 -13.53
CA ASN A 253 -31.19 -11.29 -14.47
C ASN A 253 -29.72 -11.45 -14.84
N VAL A 254 -29.44 -11.22 -16.12
CA VAL A 254 -28.09 -11.28 -16.68
C VAL A 254 -27.74 -9.93 -17.29
N LEU A 255 -26.56 -9.41 -16.95
CA LEU A 255 -25.96 -8.24 -17.56
C LEU A 255 -24.64 -8.66 -18.20
N GLN A 256 -24.60 -8.57 -19.52
CA GLN A 256 -23.41 -8.86 -20.33
C GLN A 256 -22.84 -7.54 -20.84
N LEU A 257 -21.54 -7.32 -20.65
CA LEU A 257 -20.83 -6.13 -21.07
C LEU A 257 -19.75 -6.51 -22.07
N TYR A 258 -19.47 -5.64 -23.03
CA TYR A 258 -18.30 -5.69 -23.87
C TYR A 258 -17.59 -4.34 -23.85
N GLY A 259 -16.26 -4.36 -23.87
CA GLY A 259 -15.44 -3.15 -23.88
C GLY A 259 -13.94 -3.42 -24.00
N HIS A 260 -13.17 -2.35 -23.82
CA HIS A 260 -11.71 -2.39 -23.88
C HIS A 260 -11.10 -2.26 -22.49
N ALA A 261 -10.18 -3.14 -22.18
CA ALA A 261 -9.52 -3.24 -20.89
C ALA A 261 -8.12 -2.62 -20.91
N GLU A 262 -7.73 -2.07 -19.77
CA GLU A 262 -6.39 -1.55 -19.53
C GLU A 262 -5.86 -2.13 -18.21
N LEU A 263 -4.62 -2.65 -18.22
CA LEU A 263 -3.95 -3.10 -17.01
C LEU A 263 -3.25 -1.92 -16.32
N LEU A 264 -3.64 -1.64 -15.08
CA LEU A 264 -3.00 -0.65 -14.23
C LEU A 264 -2.04 -1.37 -13.28
N LEU A 265 -0.78 -1.48 -13.70
CA LEU A 265 0.28 -2.13 -12.93
C LEU A 265 0.98 -1.17 -11.95
N ASP A 266 0.81 0.14 -12.16
CA ASP A 266 1.41 1.19 -11.36
C ASP A 266 0.37 2.29 -11.09
N SER A 267 -0.30 2.19 -9.95
CA SER A 267 -1.31 3.15 -9.54
C SER A 267 -1.32 3.29 -8.02
N PRO A 268 -1.44 4.53 -7.49
CA PRO A 268 -1.57 4.74 -6.05
C PRO A 268 -2.83 4.05 -5.49
N ALA A 269 -3.84 3.80 -6.32
CA ALA A 269 -5.04 3.07 -5.93
C ALA A 269 -4.79 1.59 -5.61
N ILE A 270 -3.77 0.95 -6.20
CA ILE A 270 -3.38 -0.43 -5.86
C ILE A 270 -3.01 -0.49 -4.38
N GLN A 271 -2.15 0.44 -3.92
CA GLN A 271 -1.71 0.49 -2.53
C GLN A 271 -2.80 0.94 -1.55
N ALA A 272 -3.77 1.71 -2.04
CA ALA A 272 -4.88 2.16 -1.22
C ALA A 272 -5.94 1.07 -1.04
N PHE A 273 -6.10 0.17 -2.02
CA PHE A 273 -7.05 -0.93 -1.97
C PHE A 273 -6.42 -2.17 -1.32
N GLU A 274 -6.96 -2.58 -0.18
CA GLU A 274 -6.41 -3.71 0.57
C GLU A 274 -6.61 -5.05 -0.17
N GLY A 275 -5.52 -5.80 -0.33
CA GLY A 275 -5.49 -7.08 -1.03
C GLY A 275 -5.34 -6.98 -2.55
N ALA A 276 -5.43 -5.78 -3.15
CA ALA A 276 -5.18 -5.59 -4.57
C ALA A 276 -3.68 -5.69 -4.85
N GLU A 277 -3.28 -6.58 -5.74
CA GLU A 277 -1.91 -6.64 -6.24
C GLU A 277 -1.73 -5.80 -7.51
N ARG A 278 -2.81 -5.70 -8.30
CA ARG A 278 -2.92 -4.94 -9.56
C ARG A 278 -4.34 -4.41 -9.68
N LEU A 279 -4.55 -3.44 -10.56
CA LEU A 279 -5.88 -3.04 -11.00
C LEU A 279 -5.98 -3.23 -12.51
N TRP A 280 -7.20 -3.36 -13.01
CA TRP A 280 -7.48 -3.26 -14.43
C TRP A 280 -8.83 -2.61 -14.63
N THR A 281 -9.03 -1.99 -15.78
CA THR A 281 -10.26 -1.28 -16.08
C THR A 281 -10.95 -1.85 -17.29
N LEU A 282 -12.21 -1.49 -17.46
CA LEU A 282 -12.98 -1.75 -18.67
C LEU A 282 -13.71 -0.47 -19.06
N GLU A 283 -13.40 0.07 -20.23
CA GLU A 283 -14.24 1.07 -20.90
C GLU A 283 -15.36 0.34 -21.63
N VAL A 284 -16.58 0.40 -21.08
CA VAL A 284 -17.73 -0.28 -21.65
C VAL A 284 -18.12 0.38 -22.97
N GLU A 285 -18.42 -0.44 -23.98
CA GLU A 285 -18.91 0.01 -25.30
C GLU A 285 -20.28 -0.57 -25.62
N GLN A 286 -20.56 -1.77 -25.12
CA GLN A 286 -21.85 -2.42 -25.29
C GLN A 286 -22.33 -3.05 -23.99
N VAL A 287 -23.62 -2.86 -23.75
CA VAL A 287 -24.37 -3.35 -22.60
C VAL A 287 -25.53 -4.19 -23.13
N VAL A 288 -25.67 -5.40 -22.62
CA VAL A 288 -26.78 -6.30 -22.96
C VAL A 288 -27.43 -6.76 -21.67
N TRP A 289 -28.65 -6.29 -21.43
CA TRP A 289 -29.48 -6.69 -20.28
C TRP A 289 -30.50 -7.73 -20.70
N ARG A 290 -30.55 -8.85 -19.98
CA ARG A 290 -31.48 -9.96 -20.23
C ARG A 290 -32.17 -10.35 -18.93
N PRO A 291 -33.38 -9.82 -18.65
CA PRO A 291 -34.09 -10.11 -17.43
C PRO A 291 -34.60 -11.57 -17.38
N ALA A 292 -34.49 -12.20 -16.21
CA ALA A 292 -34.85 -13.59 -15.96
C ALA A 292 -34.30 -14.59 -17.01
N ALA A 293 -33.12 -14.30 -17.58
CA ALA A 293 -32.53 -15.08 -18.66
C ALA A 293 -32.02 -16.45 -18.24
N VAL A 294 -31.73 -16.63 -16.95
CA VAL A 294 -31.37 -17.93 -16.36
C VAL A 294 -32.49 -18.39 -15.44
N SER A 295 -32.81 -19.69 -15.45
CA SER A 295 -33.86 -20.27 -14.60
C SER A 295 -33.38 -20.65 -13.20
N LEU A 296 -32.06 -20.65 -12.98
CA LEU A 296 -31.47 -20.87 -11.66
C LEU A 296 -31.59 -19.64 -10.75
N ARG A 297 -31.84 -19.89 -9.45
CA ARG A 297 -31.85 -18.91 -8.37
C ARG A 297 -30.94 -19.42 -7.26
N TRP A 298 -30.09 -18.56 -6.74
CA TRP A 298 -29.12 -18.94 -5.73
C TRP A 298 -29.33 -18.19 -4.43
N ALA A 299 -29.48 -18.95 -3.35
CA ALA A 299 -29.52 -18.41 -2.00
C ALA A 299 -28.10 -18.25 -1.47
N PHE A 300 -27.71 -17.02 -1.16
CA PHE A 300 -26.43 -16.71 -0.53
C PHE A 300 -26.31 -17.39 0.84
N LYS A 301 -25.15 -17.96 1.15
CA LYS A 301 -24.85 -18.59 2.44
C LYS A 301 -23.72 -17.89 3.18
N GLU A 302 -22.56 -17.74 2.52
CA GLU A 302 -21.35 -17.25 3.19
C GLU A 302 -20.34 -16.71 2.18
N TYR A 303 -19.65 -15.62 2.53
CA TYR A 303 -18.49 -15.14 1.78
C TYR A 303 -17.30 -16.09 1.92
N ALA A 304 -16.48 -16.20 0.88
CA ALA A 304 -15.19 -16.84 0.97
C ALA A 304 -14.31 -16.10 1.99
N PRO A 305 -13.57 -16.82 2.87
CA PRO A 305 -12.66 -16.19 3.81
C PRO A 305 -11.67 -15.22 3.13
N THR A 306 -11.19 -15.56 1.93
CA THR A 306 -10.28 -14.69 1.19
C THR A 306 -10.92 -13.40 0.69
N SER A 307 -12.23 -13.38 0.42
CA SER A 307 -12.95 -12.14 0.08
C SER A 307 -13.10 -11.22 1.30
N LEU A 308 -13.26 -11.78 2.51
CA LEU A 308 -13.38 -10.96 3.73
C LEU A 308 -12.08 -10.25 4.11
N MET A 309 -10.94 -10.74 3.61
CA MET A 309 -9.61 -10.13 3.81
C MET A 309 -9.32 -8.97 2.84
N THR A 310 -10.24 -8.66 1.91
CA THR A 310 -10.04 -7.56 0.96
C THR A 310 -10.77 -6.28 1.39
N GLY A 311 -10.21 -5.16 0.96
CA GLY A 311 -10.79 -3.84 1.22
C GLY A 311 -11.96 -3.49 0.30
N THR A 312 -12.41 -2.26 0.42
CA THR A 312 -13.45 -1.65 -0.42
C THR A 312 -12.93 -0.37 -1.09
N TRP A 313 -13.58 0.04 -2.18
CA TRP A 313 -13.26 1.31 -2.84
C TRP A 313 -13.50 2.53 -1.95
N ALA A 314 -14.50 2.48 -1.06
CA ALA A 314 -14.73 3.54 -0.08
C ALA A 314 -13.53 3.73 0.86
N GLU A 315 -12.98 2.65 1.40
CA GLU A 315 -11.78 2.69 2.24
C GLU A 315 -10.56 3.15 1.44
N ALA A 316 -10.40 2.66 0.21
CA ALA A 316 -9.30 3.05 -0.67
C ALA A 316 -9.36 4.55 -1.02
N ASP A 317 -10.54 5.08 -1.37
CA ASP A 317 -10.75 6.48 -1.69
C ASP A 317 -10.47 7.39 -0.47
N ILE A 318 -10.88 6.97 0.74
CA ILE A 318 -10.53 7.67 1.98
C ILE A 318 -9.01 7.72 2.16
N ARG A 319 -8.30 6.60 2.00
CA ARG A 319 -6.83 6.53 2.11
C ARG A 319 -6.14 7.42 1.08
N LEU A 320 -6.61 7.42 -0.17
CA LEU A 320 -6.08 8.29 -1.23
C LEU A 320 -6.29 9.78 -0.91
N GLN A 321 -7.49 10.16 -0.49
CA GLN A 321 -7.80 11.54 -0.10
C GLN A 321 -6.95 12.00 1.09
N GLN A 322 -6.77 11.15 2.10
CA GLN A 322 -5.90 11.45 3.24
C GLN A 322 -4.45 11.67 2.81
N ARG A 323 -3.91 10.79 1.95
CA ARG A 323 -2.54 10.94 1.40
C ARG A 323 -2.39 12.24 0.60
N GLN A 324 -3.38 12.58 -0.21
CA GLN A 324 -3.37 13.82 -0.98
C GLN A 324 -3.42 15.05 -0.07
N ARG A 325 -4.28 15.05 0.96
CA ARG A 325 -4.35 16.12 1.97
C ARG A 325 -3.04 16.28 2.74
N GLN A 326 -2.35 15.19 3.09
CA GLN A 326 -1.05 15.24 3.78
C GLN A 326 0.06 15.88 2.94
N ARG A 327 -0.02 15.82 1.61
CA ARG A 327 0.98 16.43 0.70
C ARG A 327 0.66 17.89 0.37
N GLN A 328 -0.56 18.34 0.63
CA GLN A 328 -1.01 19.68 0.27
C GLN A 328 -0.44 20.74 1.22
N TRP A 329 0.18 21.77 0.65
CA TRP A 329 0.58 22.97 1.38
C TRP A 329 -0.65 23.79 1.79
N GLN A 330 -0.68 24.23 3.04
CA GLN A 330 -1.76 25.03 3.61
C GLN A 330 -1.19 26.32 4.19
N ALA A 331 -1.92 27.42 4.01
CA ALA A 331 -1.59 28.72 4.58
C ALA A 331 -2.00 28.77 6.06
N TRP A 332 -1.03 28.73 6.97
CA TRP A 332 -1.24 28.78 8.43
C TRP A 332 -0.81 30.14 8.96
N ARG A 333 -1.67 30.79 9.76
CA ARG A 333 -1.40 32.13 10.29
C ARG A 333 -0.59 32.06 11.58
N VAL A 334 0.42 32.91 11.71
CA VAL A 334 1.19 33.08 12.94
C VAL A 334 0.40 33.97 13.89
N LEU A 335 -0.11 33.41 14.98
CA LEU A 335 -0.90 34.13 15.97
C LEU A 335 -0.03 34.93 16.94
N ARG A 336 1.08 34.34 17.39
CA ARG A 336 2.05 34.99 18.26
C ARG A 336 3.43 34.37 18.11
N VAL A 337 4.44 35.16 18.46
CA VAL A 337 5.85 34.75 18.51
C VAL A 337 6.36 35.00 19.93
N GLU A 338 7.07 34.05 20.51
CA GLU A 338 7.58 34.08 21.88
C GLU A 338 9.06 33.69 21.91
N GLN A 339 9.88 34.42 22.69
CA GLN A 339 11.30 34.11 22.87
C GLN A 339 11.47 33.15 24.04
N GLU A 340 11.90 31.92 23.77
CA GLU A 340 11.97 30.85 24.78
C GLU A 340 13.34 30.75 25.45
N SER A 341 14.40 31.01 24.68
CA SER A 341 15.81 31.07 25.13
C SER A 341 16.55 32.10 24.29
N ARG A 342 17.87 32.24 24.44
CA ARG A 342 18.68 33.09 23.57
C ARG A 342 18.52 32.79 22.07
N ASP A 343 18.36 31.51 21.70
CA ASP A 343 18.42 31.05 20.32
C ASP A 343 17.18 30.27 19.86
N ILE A 344 16.14 30.16 20.70
CA ILE A 344 14.88 29.47 20.38
C ILE A 344 13.69 30.44 20.46
N ARG A 345 12.86 30.45 19.42
CA ARG A 345 11.58 31.16 19.36
C ARG A 345 10.43 30.19 19.09
N SER A 346 9.31 30.38 19.76
CA SER A 346 8.06 29.69 19.49
C SER A 346 7.17 30.50 18.56
N PHE A 347 6.54 29.81 17.60
CA PHE A 347 5.53 30.35 16.68
C PHE A 347 4.24 29.58 16.91
N TYR A 348 3.19 30.30 17.29
CA TYR A 348 1.88 29.72 17.49
C TYR A 348 1.10 29.86 16.20
N LEU A 349 0.57 28.74 15.71
CA LEU A 349 0.03 28.63 14.38
C LEU A 349 -1.46 28.35 14.42
N GLU A 350 -2.18 28.97 13.50
CA GLU A 350 -3.58 28.71 13.26
C GLU A 350 -3.74 28.11 11.85
N PRO A 351 -4.26 26.87 11.74
CA PRO A 351 -4.55 26.28 10.45
C PRO A 351 -5.75 27.01 9.79
N PRO A 352 -5.99 26.82 8.47
CA PRO A 352 -7.17 27.37 7.80
C PRO A 352 -8.47 27.03 8.52
N ALA A 353 -9.45 27.94 8.46
CA ALA A 353 -10.75 27.74 9.08
C ALA A 353 -11.41 26.42 8.61
N GLY A 354 -11.95 25.64 9.55
CA GLY A 354 -12.56 24.34 9.28
C GLY A 354 -11.57 23.16 9.21
N SER A 355 -10.26 23.41 9.32
CA SER A 355 -9.26 22.35 9.43
C SER A 355 -9.16 21.83 10.86
N ALA A 356 -9.89 20.75 11.17
CA ALA A 356 -9.63 19.99 12.39
C ALA A 356 -8.28 19.27 12.25
N MET A 357 -7.30 19.65 13.05
CA MET A 357 -5.95 19.07 13.01
C MET A 357 -5.77 18.03 14.11
N ALA A 358 -5.98 16.76 13.76
CA ALA A 358 -5.59 15.65 14.61
C ALA A 358 -4.09 15.37 14.44
N PHE A 359 -3.38 15.20 15.55
CA PHE A 359 -1.98 14.78 15.57
C PHE A 359 -1.67 14.03 16.87
N ALA A 360 -0.57 13.28 16.87
CA ALA A 360 -0.06 12.60 18.07
C ALA A 360 1.10 13.38 18.69
N PRO A 361 1.27 13.38 20.02
CA PRO A 361 2.38 14.07 20.67
C PRO A 361 3.72 13.51 20.21
N GLY A 362 4.59 14.39 19.72
CA GLY A 362 5.89 14.04 19.12
C GLY A 362 5.95 14.19 17.60
N GLN A 363 4.79 14.29 16.92
CA GLN A 363 4.76 14.58 15.49
C GLN A 363 5.29 15.97 15.13
N HIS A 364 5.60 16.15 13.86
CA HIS A 364 6.17 17.37 13.30
C HIS A 364 5.41 17.85 12.07
N VAL A 365 5.62 19.11 11.71
CA VAL A 365 5.07 19.71 10.49
C VAL A 365 6.19 20.14 9.54
N PRO A 366 6.11 19.82 8.23
CA PRO A 366 6.91 20.46 7.21
C PRO A 366 6.45 21.91 6.99
N VAL A 367 7.39 22.84 6.99
CA VAL A 367 7.19 24.27 6.75
C VAL A 367 8.04 24.69 5.56
N GLN A 368 7.42 25.32 4.58
CA GLN A 368 8.09 25.91 3.43
C GLN A 368 8.44 27.37 3.76
N VAL A 369 9.73 27.68 3.71
CA VAL A 369 10.29 29.00 4.00
C VAL A 369 10.87 29.59 2.71
N GLN A 370 10.26 30.65 2.22
CA GLN A 370 10.75 31.39 1.06
C GLN A 370 11.87 32.35 1.49
N LEU A 371 13.06 32.21 0.89
CA LEU A 371 14.15 33.16 1.07
C LEU A 371 14.19 34.11 -0.14
N ASP A 372 14.61 35.36 0.08
CA ASP A 372 14.65 36.39 -0.96
C ASP A 372 15.57 35.97 -2.11
N GLY A 373 15.02 35.82 -3.32
CA GLY A 373 15.79 35.49 -4.53
C GLY A 373 16.29 34.04 -4.63
N GLU A 374 15.91 33.14 -3.70
CA GLU A 374 16.33 31.73 -3.68
C GLU A 374 15.13 30.76 -3.81
N ALA A 375 15.41 29.47 -4.05
CA ALA A 375 14.38 28.44 -3.99
C ALA A 375 13.85 28.27 -2.55
N ALA A 376 12.55 28.01 -2.41
CA ALA A 376 11.94 27.79 -1.10
C ALA A 376 12.59 26.60 -0.38
N LEU A 377 12.98 26.81 0.88
CA LEU A 377 13.54 25.76 1.72
C LEU A 377 12.42 25.09 2.50
N ILE A 378 12.33 23.76 2.41
CA ILE A 378 11.42 22.98 3.25
C ILE A 378 12.18 22.53 4.50
N ARG A 379 11.64 22.84 5.68
CA ARG A 379 12.18 22.41 6.97
C ARG A 379 11.08 21.87 7.85
N THR A 380 11.41 20.87 8.64
CA THR A 380 10.45 20.19 9.51
C THR A 380 10.67 20.61 10.96
N TYR A 381 9.59 20.92 11.66
CA TYR A 381 9.63 21.31 13.07
C TYR A 381 8.64 20.49 13.88
N SER A 382 9.10 19.87 14.96
CA SER A 382 8.22 19.16 15.91
C SER A 382 7.21 20.14 16.49
N LEU A 383 5.97 19.67 16.63
CA LEU A 383 4.97 20.38 17.40
C LEU A 383 5.39 20.33 18.86
N SER A 384 5.57 21.50 19.48
CA SER A 384 5.92 21.67 20.88
C SER A 384 4.70 21.92 21.78
N SER A 385 3.50 21.90 21.21
CA SER A 385 2.23 21.80 21.94
C SER A 385 1.67 20.38 21.91
N ALA A 386 0.86 20.04 22.91
CA ALA A 386 0.12 18.79 22.95
C ALA A 386 -1.19 18.88 22.15
N PRO A 387 -1.70 17.74 21.62
CA PRO A 387 -3.03 17.69 21.02
C PRO A 387 -4.14 18.25 21.93
N SER A 388 -4.02 18.03 23.23
CA SER A 388 -4.95 18.52 24.26
C SER A 388 -4.86 20.03 24.57
N ASP A 389 -3.87 20.76 24.07
CA ASP A 389 -3.69 22.19 24.37
C ASP A 389 -4.70 23.10 23.64
N GLY A 390 -5.31 22.64 22.55
CA GLY A 390 -6.20 23.45 21.72
C GLY A 390 -5.49 24.50 20.84
N TYR A 391 -4.16 24.47 20.77
CA TYR A 391 -3.36 25.32 19.86
C TYR A 391 -2.17 24.55 19.29
N LEU A 392 -1.64 25.04 18.15
CA LEU A 392 -0.44 24.50 17.51
C LEU A 392 0.75 25.42 17.78
N ARG A 393 1.87 24.84 18.20
CA ARG A 393 3.12 25.57 18.44
C ARG A 393 4.28 24.80 17.80
N ILE A 394 5.12 25.50 17.05
CA ILE A 394 6.47 25.03 16.71
C ILE A 394 7.48 25.89 17.45
N SER A 395 8.61 25.30 17.86
CA SER A 395 9.69 26.07 18.49
C SER A 395 11.01 25.82 17.75
N VAL A 396 11.57 26.90 17.25
CA VAL A 396 12.61 26.91 16.22
C VAL A 396 13.89 27.43 16.81
N LYS A 397 14.98 26.66 16.71
CA LYS A 397 16.34 27.13 17.01
C LYS A 397 16.96 27.82 15.79
N ALA A 398 17.59 28.97 15.96
CA ALA A 398 18.29 29.69 14.90
C ALA A 398 19.60 28.98 14.48
N GLN A 399 19.52 28.03 13.54
CA GLN A 399 20.65 27.17 13.14
C GLN A 399 20.67 26.91 11.61
N GLY A 400 20.48 27.95 10.81
CA GLY A 400 20.50 27.87 9.34
C GLY A 400 19.67 28.96 8.66
N PRO A 401 19.73 29.08 7.32
CA PRO A 401 19.06 30.14 6.57
C PRO A 401 17.55 30.22 6.84
N ALA A 402 16.83 29.10 6.72
CA ALA A 402 15.39 29.04 6.97
C ALA A 402 15.02 29.43 8.42
N SER A 403 15.69 28.85 9.41
CA SER A 403 15.42 29.18 10.83
C SER A 403 15.79 30.62 11.19
N ARG A 404 16.85 31.19 10.59
CA ARG A 404 17.21 32.60 10.80
C ARG A 404 16.17 33.52 10.17
N HIS A 405 15.68 33.19 8.98
CA HIS A 405 14.57 33.92 8.36
C HIS A 405 13.32 33.91 9.26
N LEU A 406 12.93 32.75 9.80
CA LEU A 406 11.82 32.67 10.76
C LEU A 406 12.05 33.58 11.98
N HIS A 407 13.28 33.64 12.51
CA HIS A 407 13.61 34.51 13.64
C HIS A 407 13.61 35.99 13.28
N GLU A 408 14.17 36.37 12.15
CA GLU A 408 14.47 37.77 11.81
C GLU A 408 13.31 38.47 11.10
N ARG A 409 12.45 37.72 10.40
CA ARG A 409 11.44 38.27 9.49
C ARG A 409 10.00 37.95 9.87
N VAL A 410 9.75 36.78 10.46
CA VAL A 410 8.37 36.33 10.72
C VAL A 410 7.83 36.93 12.02
N VAL A 411 6.67 37.56 11.94
CA VAL A 411 5.95 38.19 13.05
C VAL A 411 4.50 37.70 13.13
N ALA A 412 3.80 38.08 14.21
CA ALA A 412 2.37 37.79 14.33
C ALA A 412 1.58 38.46 13.19
N GLY A 413 0.66 37.72 12.60
CA GLY A 413 -0.12 38.11 11.42
C GLY A 413 0.39 37.52 10.11
N ASP A 414 1.67 37.11 10.04
CA ASP A 414 2.23 36.48 8.85
C ASP A 414 1.62 35.10 8.59
N VAL A 415 1.81 34.61 7.36
CA VAL A 415 1.32 33.31 6.91
C VAL A 415 2.50 32.43 6.54
N LEU A 416 2.53 31.21 7.07
CA LEU A 416 3.47 30.17 6.72
C LEU A 416 2.79 29.10 5.87
N ASN A 417 3.49 28.59 4.87
CA ASN A 417 3.04 27.41 4.12
C ASN A 417 3.46 26.15 4.87
N VAL A 418 2.47 25.39 5.36
CA VAL A 418 2.66 24.25 6.26
C VAL A 418 1.92 23.03 5.70
N ARG A 419 2.51 21.84 5.80
CA ARG A 419 1.79 20.57 5.56
C ARG A 419 1.24 20.00 6.87
N PRO A 420 0.16 19.20 6.82
CA PRO A 420 -0.36 18.51 8.00
C PRO A 420 0.71 17.74 8.80
N PRO A 421 0.52 17.55 10.12
CA PRO A 421 1.41 16.81 10.98
C PRO A 421 1.67 15.38 10.49
N MET A 422 2.92 14.94 10.62
CA MET A 422 3.38 13.60 10.24
C MET A 422 4.53 13.15 11.15
N GLY A 423 4.99 11.91 10.94
CA GLY A 423 6.08 11.28 11.70
C GLY A 423 5.60 10.21 12.67
N SER A 424 6.50 9.27 12.97
CA SER A 424 6.23 8.09 13.81
C SER A 424 6.85 8.18 15.22
N PHE A 425 7.70 9.18 15.49
CA PHE A 425 8.21 9.45 16.85
C PHE A 425 7.09 10.01 17.75
N THR A 426 6.27 9.11 18.28
CA THR A 426 5.05 9.44 19.01
C THR A 426 5.02 8.74 20.37
N LEU A 427 4.38 9.38 21.35
CA LEU A 427 4.18 8.76 22.66
C LEU A 427 3.26 7.54 22.53
N ASP A 428 3.69 6.40 23.08
CA ASP A 428 2.79 5.28 23.32
C ASP A 428 1.88 5.63 24.50
N GLN A 429 0.64 5.97 24.15
CA GLN A 429 -0.39 6.40 25.10
C GLN A 429 -1.10 5.22 25.76
N GLN A 430 -0.80 3.97 25.36
CA GLN A 430 -1.33 2.75 25.97
C GLN A 430 -0.39 2.21 27.04
N SER A 431 0.89 2.56 27.01
CA SER A 431 1.86 2.17 28.04
C SER A 431 1.57 2.82 29.39
N THR A 432 1.67 2.02 30.46
CA THR A 432 1.52 2.46 31.86
C THR A 432 2.85 2.57 32.61
N ARG A 433 3.96 2.13 31.99
CA ARG A 433 5.33 2.21 32.56
C ARG A 433 5.69 3.64 32.90
N PRO A 434 6.56 3.99 33.84
CA PRO A 434 7.03 5.37 33.98
C PRO A 434 7.73 5.89 32.69
N LEU A 435 7.68 7.20 32.46
CA LEU A 435 8.20 7.86 31.25
C LEU A 435 9.55 8.52 31.56
N VAL A 436 10.56 8.27 30.73
CA VAL A 436 11.83 9.01 30.77
C VAL A 436 12.02 9.77 29.47
N LEU A 437 11.92 11.09 29.54
CA LEU A 437 12.13 12.01 28.42
C LEU A 437 13.53 12.61 28.53
N ILE A 438 14.37 12.44 27.51
CA ILE A 438 15.76 12.89 27.53
C ILE A 438 16.03 13.79 26.32
N GLY A 439 16.11 15.09 26.56
CA GLY A 439 16.25 16.12 25.53
C GLY A 439 17.56 16.89 25.64
N ALA A 440 18.11 17.34 24.50
CA ALA A 440 19.21 18.32 24.48
C ALA A 440 18.88 19.53 23.59
N GLY A 441 19.02 20.73 24.16
CA GLY A 441 18.71 21.99 23.48
C GLY A 441 17.28 22.01 22.97
N VAL A 442 17.13 22.26 21.66
CA VAL A 442 15.81 22.27 20.98
C VAL A 442 15.19 20.87 20.87
N GLY A 443 15.93 19.79 21.11
CA GLY A 443 15.40 18.41 21.20
C GLY A 443 14.30 18.22 22.26
N ILE A 444 14.10 19.19 23.15
CA ILE A 444 12.97 19.17 24.08
C ILE A 444 11.61 19.32 23.39
N THR A 445 11.51 19.85 22.16
CA THR A 445 10.22 20.20 21.55
C THR A 445 9.23 19.04 21.43
N PRO A 446 9.55 17.88 20.82
CA PRO A 446 8.63 16.75 20.80
C PRO A 446 8.37 16.19 22.21
N LEU A 447 9.39 16.20 23.07
CA LEU A 447 9.28 15.70 24.45
C LEU A 447 8.33 16.56 25.30
N LEU A 448 8.30 17.87 25.07
CA LEU A 448 7.39 18.79 25.74
C LEU A 448 5.94 18.53 25.32
N ALA A 449 5.69 18.25 24.05
CA ALA A 449 4.37 17.82 23.58
C ALA A 449 3.93 16.49 24.24
N MET A 450 4.83 15.52 24.35
CA MET A 450 4.57 14.24 25.05
C MET A 450 4.28 14.46 26.54
N LEU A 451 5.08 15.29 27.21
CA LEU A 451 4.89 15.66 28.61
C LEU A 451 3.53 16.30 28.84
N ARG A 452 3.17 17.29 28.04
CA ARG A 452 1.91 18.04 28.17
C ARG A 452 0.70 17.13 27.93
N GLU A 453 0.75 16.28 26.92
CA GLU A 453 -0.33 15.32 26.62
C GLU A 453 -0.48 14.27 27.73
N GLN A 454 0.62 13.78 28.30
CA GLN A 454 0.56 12.81 29.39
C GLN A 454 -0.07 13.43 30.66
N LEU A 455 0.24 14.69 30.96
CA LEU A 455 -0.30 15.38 32.13
C LEU A 455 -1.78 15.76 31.96
N SER A 456 -2.24 16.07 30.75
CA SER A 456 -3.64 16.46 30.52
C SER A 456 -4.63 15.30 30.67
N LYS A 457 -4.21 14.07 30.38
CA LYS A 457 -5.06 12.86 30.46
C LYS A 457 -5.32 12.35 31.87
N GLY A 458 -4.64 12.89 32.89
CA GLY A 458 -4.81 12.47 34.27
C GLY A 458 -4.37 11.02 34.56
N GLN A 459 -3.65 10.37 33.63
CA GLN A 459 -3.04 9.07 33.87
C GLN A 459 -1.86 9.21 34.83
N ALA A 460 -1.82 8.42 35.91
CA ALA A 460 -0.82 8.50 36.97
C ALA A 460 0.55 7.89 36.59
N ARG A 461 1.08 8.26 35.41
CA ARG A 461 2.41 7.87 34.95
C ARG A 461 3.44 8.82 35.59
N ARG A 462 4.45 8.28 36.29
CA ARG A 462 5.60 9.09 36.74
C ARG A 462 6.44 9.48 35.52
N ILE A 463 6.90 10.74 35.49
CA ILE A 463 7.64 11.29 34.35
C ILE A 463 8.95 11.90 34.85
N HIS A 464 10.07 11.49 34.25
CA HIS A 464 11.37 12.09 34.46
C HIS A 464 11.82 12.78 33.17
N LEU A 465 11.90 14.10 33.20
CA LEU A 465 12.44 14.90 32.11
C LEU A 465 13.90 15.26 32.42
N PHE A 466 14.84 14.73 31.64
CA PHE A 466 16.23 15.15 31.62
C PHE A 466 16.45 16.11 30.46
N HIS A 467 16.90 17.34 30.73
CA HIS A 467 17.12 18.37 29.72
C HIS A 467 18.52 18.97 29.80
N GLY A 468 19.31 18.75 28.76
CA GLY A 468 20.65 19.31 28.63
C GLY A 468 20.66 20.61 27.83
N ALA A 469 21.35 21.63 28.32
CA ALA A 469 21.67 22.84 27.56
C ALA A 469 23.14 23.23 27.72
N ARG A 470 23.62 24.16 26.90
CA ARG A 470 25.00 24.65 27.02
C ARG A 470 25.15 25.56 28.24
N SER A 471 24.28 26.55 28.35
CA SER A 471 24.27 27.55 29.41
C SER A 471 22.83 27.82 29.87
N LEU A 472 22.65 28.53 30.97
CA LEU A 472 21.33 28.90 31.48
C LEU A 472 20.55 29.75 30.47
N ALA A 473 21.25 30.63 29.72
CA ALA A 473 20.66 31.42 28.63
C ALA A 473 20.16 30.57 27.45
N ASP A 474 20.64 29.35 27.30
CA ASP A 474 20.25 28.42 26.22
C ASP A 474 19.14 27.45 26.63
N LEU A 475 18.63 27.53 27.86
CA LEU A 475 17.63 26.62 28.40
C LEU A 475 16.20 27.16 28.13
N PRO A 476 15.46 26.64 27.14
CA PRO A 476 14.11 27.11 26.83
C PRO A 476 13.05 26.62 27.83
N PHE A 477 11.86 27.21 27.78
CA PHE A 477 10.64 26.77 28.49
C PHE A 477 10.74 26.69 30.02
N ARG A 478 11.64 27.45 30.65
CA ARG A 478 11.89 27.36 32.10
C ARG A 478 10.64 27.63 32.95
N GLU A 479 9.91 28.69 32.61
CA GLU A 479 8.69 29.08 33.34
C GLU A 479 7.56 28.08 33.09
N GLU A 480 7.40 27.63 31.85
CA GLU A 480 6.41 26.61 31.48
C GLU A 480 6.65 25.30 32.22
N LEU A 481 7.88 24.79 32.25
CA LEU A 481 8.23 23.57 32.98
C LEU A 481 8.03 23.70 34.49
N ALA A 482 8.29 24.88 35.07
CA ALA A 482 8.03 25.14 36.48
C ALA A 482 6.52 25.06 36.78
N SER A 483 5.69 25.65 35.92
CA SER A 483 4.22 25.58 36.01
C SER A 483 3.71 24.13 35.88
N LEU A 484 4.17 23.40 34.86
CA LEU A 484 3.80 21.99 34.66
C LEU A 484 4.21 21.13 35.85
N ARG A 485 5.39 21.35 36.43
CA ARG A 485 5.85 20.63 37.62
C ARG A 485 4.97 20.90 38.83
N GLN A 486 4.51 22.14 39.01
CA GLN A 486 3.56 22.47 40.09
C GLN A 486 2.21 21.79 39.88
N GLN A 487 1.70 21.79 38.65
CA GLN A 487 0.41 21.17 38.29
C GLN A 487 0.44 19.64 38.40
N ALA A 488 1.57 19.01 38.08
CA ALA A 488 1.72 17.56 38.09
C ALA A 488 1.69 16.92 39.49
N GLY A 489 1.63 17.70 40.59
CA GLY A 489 1.43 17.17 41.94
C GLY A 489 2.47 16.15 42.40
N GLY A 490 3.71 16.25 41.88
CA GLY A 490 4.79 15.31 42.17
C GLY A 490 4.97 14.16 41.18
N LEU A 491 4.14 14.07 40.12
CA LEU A 491 4.34 13.09 39.04
C LEU A 491 5.47 13.47 38.08
N LEU A 492 5.79 14.76 37.96
CA LEU A 492 6.84 15.27 37.08
C LEU A 492 8.11 15.62 37.88
N HIS A 493 9.21 14.98 37.51
CA HIS A 493 10.56 15.32 37.96
C HIS A 493 11.36 15.89 36.78
N VAL A 494 11.92 17.09 36.96
CA VAL A 494 12.73 17.77 35.94
C VAL A 494 14.16 17.83 36.43
N HIS A 495 15.08 17.36 35.58
CA HIS A 495 16.51 17.26 35.82
C HIS A 495 17.25 17.98 34.70
N ARG A 496 17.99 19.03 35.02
CA ARG A 496 18.67 19.90 34.06
C ARG A 496 20.17 19.72 34.19
N ALA A 497 20.82 19.67 33.04
CA ALA A 497 22.28 19.64 32.94
C ALA A 497 22.77 20.82 32.12
N LEU A 498 23.76 21.54 32.64
CA LEU A 498 24.45 22.62 31.93
C LEU A 498 25.90 22.22 31.66
N SER A 499 26.29 22.16 30.39
CA SER A 499 27.65 21.76 30.02
C SER A 499 28.69 22.85 30.24
N GLN A 500 28.26 24.12 30.24
CA GLN A 500 29.06 25.32 30.50
C GLN A 500 28.22 26.32 31.31
N PRO A 501 27.91 26.03 32.59
CA PRO A 501 27.10 26.92 33.41
C PRO A 501 27.81 28.27 33.60
N GLU A 502 27.06 29.36 33.51
CA GLU A 502 27.55 30.69 33.82
C GLU A 502 27.90 30.81 35.30
N THR A 503 28.77 31.76 35.65
CA THR A 503 29.18 32.01 37.05
C THR A 503 28.02 32.39 37.97
N HIS A 504 26.91 32.89 37.43
CA HIS A 504 25.71 33.26 38.18
C HIS A 504 24.65 32.14 38.23
N ALA A 505 24.86 31.03 37.51
CA ALA A 505 23.95 29.88 37.55
C ALA A 505 24.20 29.05 38.81
N LEU A 506 23.16 28.79 39.59
CA LEU A 506 23.26 28.11 40.88
C LEU A 506 22.85 26.63 40.79
N ALA A 507 23.73 25.73 41.22
CA ALA A 507 23.44 24.31 41.36
C ALA A 507 22.30 24.07 42.37
N GLY A 508 21.41 23.13 42.07
CA GLY A 508 20.22 22.81 42.87
C GLY A 508 19.04 23.78 42.68
N ARG A 509 19.24 24.92 42.02
CA ARG A 509 18.18 25.87 41.64
C ARG A 509 17.97 25.92 40.12
N ASP A 510 19.03 26.25 39.40
CA ASP A 510 19.01 26.50 37.96
C ASP A 510 19.33 25.22 37.18
N TYR A 511 20.18 24.35 37.74
CA TYR A 511 20.54 23.06 37.18
C TYR A 511 20.90 22.04 38.28
N GLU A 512 20.76 20.76 37.97
CA GLU A 512 21.06 19.65 38.88
C GLU A 512 22.43 19.03 38.58
N PHE A 513 22.87 19.05 37.32
CA PHE A 513 24.14 18.46 36.88
C PHE A 513 25.01 19.47 36.12
N ALA A 514 26.27 19.60 36.51
CA ALA A 514 27.28 20.27 35.69
C ALA A 514 27.87 19.27 34.69
N GLY A 515 28.10 19.71 33.45
CA GLY A 515 28.63 18.88 32.36
C GLY A 515 27.59 18.48 31.33
N ARG A 516 28.04 17.74 30.31
CA ARG A 516 27.16 17.24 29.24
C ARG A 516 26.25 16.15 29.81
N LEU A 517 24.95 16.25 29.55
CA LEU A 517 23.97 15.22 29.91
C LEU A 517 24.32 13.90 29.23
N GLY A 518 24.41 12.84 30.02
CA GLY A 518 24.77 11.48 29.63
C GLY A 518 24.03 10.44 30.49
N ILE A 519 24.30 9.16 30.21
CA ILE A 519 23.69 8.04 30.96
C ILE A 519 24.03 8.07 32.46
N GLU A 520 25.20 8.60 32.83
CA GLU A 520 25.63 8.66 34.24
C GLU A 520 24.73 9.56 35.09
N GLN A 521 24.25 10.69 34.54
CA GLN A 521 23.29 11.55 35.26
C GLN A 521 21.93 10.87 35.41
N VAL A 522 21.52 10.09 34.42
CA VAL A 522 20.28 9.30 34.47
C VAL A 522 20.39 8.24 35.57
N LYS A 523 21.48 7.46 35.60
CA LYS A 523 21.75 6.44 36.63
C LYS A 523 21.92 7.03 38.04
N ALA A 524 22.47 8.23 38.15
CA ALA A 524 22.59 8.92 39.43
C ALA A 524 21.24 9.32 40.03
N THR A 525 20.20 9.39 39.19
CA THR A 525 18.85 9.83 39.58
C THR A 525 17.87 8.67 39.69
N LEU A 526 18.00 7.68 38.81
CA LEU A 526 17.04 6.60 38.62
C LEU A 526 17.70 5.24 38.79
N ALA A 527 17.09 4.40 39.63
CA ALA A 527 17.23 2.96 39.49
C ALA A 527 16.46 2.54 38.24
N LEU A 528 17.20 2.26 37.16
CA LEU A 528 16.62 1.90 35.87
C LEU A 528 15.97 0.52 35.97
N ASP A 529 14.68 0.47 35.68
CA ASP A 529 13.76 -0.67 35.81
C ASP A 529 12.82 -0.65 34.58
N ASP A 530 11.52 -0.94 34.72
CA ASP A 530 10.55 -0.98 33.63
C ASP A 530 10.08 0.42 33.14
N TYR A 531 10.94 1.15 32.41
CA TYR A 531 10.65 2.47 31.83
C TYR A 531 10.56 2.45 30.29
N ASP A 532 9.81 3.40 29.71
CA ASP A 532 9.97 3.76 28.29
C ASP A 532 10.81 5.04 28.18
N PHE A 533 11.76 5.05 27.24
CA PHE A 533 12.71 6.14 27.03
C PHE A 533 12.44 6.84 25.70
N TYR A 534 12.37 8.16 25.73
CA TYR A 534 12.24 9.01 24.54
C TYR A 534 13.42 9.97 24.47
N LEU A 535 14.26 9.81 23.46
CA LEU A 535 15.49 10.56 23.27
C LEU A 535 15.33 11.55 22.10
N CYS A 536 15.68 12.81 22.32
CA CYS A 536 15.71 13.77 21.23
C CYS A 536 16.81 14.83 21.37
N GLY A 537 17.60 15.03 20.32
CA GLY A 537 18.70 15.99 20.33
C GLY A 537 19.69 15.84 19.16
N PRO A 538 20.89 16.42 19.29
CA PRO A 538 21.96 16.25 18.31
C PRO A 538 22.35 14.77 18.14
N GLY A 539 22.74 14.36 16.93
CA GLY A 539 23.02 12.96 16.60
C GLY A 539 23.99 12.25 17.55
N SER A 540 25.12 12.87 17.90
CA SER A 540 26.08 12.30 18.85
C SER A 540 25.51 12.17 20.26
N PHE A 541 24.69 13.14 20.72
CA PHE A 541 24.04 13.05 22.01
C PHE A 541 23.03 11.90 22.07
N THR A 542 22.21 11.76 21.03
CA THR A 542 21.22 10.68 20.95
C THR A 542 21.91 9.31 20.88
N GLN A 543 23.01 9.18 20.11
CA GLN A 543 23.81 7.95 20.04
C GLN A 543 24.44 7.59 21.40
N ASP A 544 25.12 8.56 22.05
CA ASP A 544 25.80 8.32 23.34
C ASP A 544 24.79 7.87 24.42
N LEU A 545 23.59 8.46 24.45
CA LEU A 545 22.52 8.06 25.38
C LEU A 545 21.93 6.70 25.04
N TYR A 546 21.72 6.42 23.74
CA TYR A 546 21.24 5.13 23.27
C TYR A 546 22.20 4.00 23.69
N GLU A 547 23.50 4.14 23.39
CA GLU A 547 24.53 3.19 23.78
C GLU A 547 24.61 3.04 25.30
N GLY A 548 24.49 4.13 26.05
CA GLY A 548 24.45 4.09 27.51
C GLY A 548 23.27 3.28 28.05
N LEU A 549 22.06 3.48 27.51
CA LEU A 549 20.86 2.73 27.90
C LEU A 549 20.95 1.24 27.53
N ARG A 550 21.49 0.93 26.35
CA ARG A 550 21.76 -0.46 25.94
C ARG A 550 22.84 -1.11 26.81
N GLY A 551 23.87 -0.37 27.20
CA GLY A 551 24.93 -0.83 28.10
C GLY A 551 24.46 -1.14 29.52
N VAL A 552 23.28 -0.67 29.92
CA VAL A 552 22.59 -1.05 31.16
C VAL A 552 21.37 -1.94 30.91
N HIS A 553 21.32 -2.60 29.74
CA HIS A 553 20.35 -3.62 29.37
C HIS A 553 18.89 -3.15 29.20
N VAL A 554 18.65 -1.87 28.89
CA VAL A 554 17.30 -1.42 28.48
C VAL A 554 16.96 -2.00 27.10
N PRO A 555 15.85 -2.76 26.92
CA PRO A 555 15.45 -3.33 25.63
C PRO A 555 15.30 -2.26 24.52
N ASP A 556 15.70 -2.58 23.28
CA ASP A 556 15.67 -1.61 22.17
C ASP A 556 14.23 -1.16 21.85
N ALA A 557 13.27 -2.09 21.99
CA ALA A 557 11.84 -1.83 21.81
C ALA A 557 11.27 -0.76 22.78
N ARG A 558 11.99 -0.41 23.86
CA ARG A 558 11.60 0.61 24.85
C ARG A 558 12.36 1.92 24.69
N ILE A 559 13.26 2.00 23.70
CA ILE A 559 14.03 3.21 23.41
C ILE A 559 13.51 3.79 22.10
N HIS A 560 12.81 4.91 22.21
CA HIS A 560 12.34 5.70 21.08
C HIS A 560 13.29 6.88 20.91
N ALA A 561 13.78 7.12 19.70
CA ALA A 561 14.76 8.17 19.47
C ALA A 561 14.51 8.91 18.16
N GLU A 562 14.69 10.23 18.21
CA GLU A 562 14.74 11.11 17.05
C GLU A 562 15.98 12.01 17.15
N ALA A 563 16.71 12.18 16.05
CA ALA A 563 17.84 13.09 15.98
C ALA A 563 17.55 14.25 15.04
N PHE A 564 17.96 15.47 15.44
CA PHE A 564 17.90 16.64 14.57
C PHE A 564 19.23 16.82 13.83
N GLY A 565 19.17 16.89 12.50
CA GLY A 565 20.35 16.89 11.61
C GLY A 565 20.64 15.49 11.04
N PRO A 566 21.87 15.20 10.59
CA PRO A 566 22.28 13.85 10.18
C PRO A 566 22.03 12.83 11.30
N SER A 567 20.97 12.03 11.20
CA SER A 567 20.77 10.88 12.09
C SER A 567 21.75 9.80 11.68
N THR A 568 22.77 9.65 12.52
CA THR A 568 23.72 8.55 12.51
C THR A 568 23.34 7.50 13.55
N LEU A 569 22.09 7.47 14.04
CA LEU A 569 21.70 6.55 15.12
C LEU A 569 21.86 5.11 14.65
N ARG A 570 22.83 4.40 15.23
CA ARG A 570 23.08 2.98 14.99
C ARG A 570 22.39 2.20 16.09
N ARG A 571 21.39 1.42 15.71
CA ARG A 571 20.60 0.60 16.65
C ARG A 571 21.17 -0.81 16.75
N HIS A 572 21.08 -1.37 17.94
CA HIS A 572 21.37 -2.77 18.25
C HIS A 572 20.04 -3.44 18.61
N THR A 573 19.45 -4.17 17.67
CA THR A 573 18.21 -4.92 17.89
C THR A 573 18.44 -6.02 18.92
N ASP A 574 17.41 -6.34 19.70
CA ASP A 574 17.45 -7.50 20.60
C ASP A 574 17.52 -8.81 19.77
N ASP A 575 18.23 -9.84 20.27
CA ASP A 575 18.60 -11.07 19.52
C ASP A 575 17.40 -11.87 18.95
N ASP A 576 16.18 -11.61 19.44
CA ASP A 576 14.93 -12.27 19.04
C ASP A 576 14.05 -11.44 18.07
N GLN A 577 14.51 -10.28 17.58
CA GLN A 577 13.74 -9.50 16.61
C GLN A 577 13.88 -10.06 15.19
N PRO A 578 12.78 -10.17 14.41
CA PRO A 578 12.87 -10.57 13.01
C PRO A 578 13.79 -9.61 12.26
N THR A 579 14.86 -10.14 11.68
CA THR A 579 15.76 -9.37 10.83
C THR A 579 15.00 -9.00 9.54
N LEU A 580 15.06 -7.72 9.16
CA LEU A 580 14.47 -7.28 7.89
C LEU A 580 15.08 -8.09 6.74
N GLN A 581 14.25 -8.87 6.06
CA GLN A 581 14.64 -9.60 4.86
C GLN A 581 14.74 -8.60 3.70
N GLN A 582 15.98 -8.29 3.29
CA GLN A 582 16.28 -7.33 2.22
C GLN A 582 17.49 -7.81 1.40
N PRO A 583 17.62 -7.40 0.13
CA PRO A 583 18.82 -7.69 -0.66
C PRO A 583 20.07 -7.05 -0.01
N PRO A 584 21.26 -7.65 -0.19
CA PRO A 584 22.49 -7.11 0.37
C PRO A 584 22.83 -5.75 -0.24
N ALA A 585 23.55 -4.89 0.50
CA ALA A 585 24.07 -3.64 -0.05
C ALA A 585 24.98 -3.90 -1.27
N ALA A 586 24.96 -2.99 -2.24
CA ALA A 586 25.81 -3.10 -3.42
C ALA A 586 27.30 -3.06 -3.05
N SER A 587 28.07 -4.04 -3.56
CA SER A 587 29.53 -4.12 -3.41
C SER A 587 30.30 -3.50 -4.58
N GLU A 588 29.59 -3.03 -5.61
CA GLU A 588 30.14 -2.40 -6.81
C GLU A 588 29.43 -1.06 -7.08
N PRO A 589 30.01 -0.16 -7.88
CA PRO A 589 29.36 1.10 -8.22
C PRO A 589 28.02 0.90 -8.95
N VAL A 590 26.98 1.57 -8.47
CA VAL A 590 25.61 1.48 -9.04
C VAL A 590 25.23 2.80 -9.70
N PRO A 591 24.77 2.80 -10.97
CA PRO A 591 24.18 3.99 -11.57
C PRO A 591 22.84 4.33 -10.90
N VAL A 592 22.68 5.60 -10.53
CA VAL A 592 21.48 6.16 -9.92
C VAL A 592 20.95 7.28 -10.80
N TYR A 593 19.71 7.16 -11.25
CA TYR A 593 19.03 8.16 -12.06
C TYR A 593 17.96 8.88 -11.23
N PHE A 594 17.93 10.20 -11.33
CA PHE A 594 16.94 11.08 -10.72
C PHE A 594 16.00 11.57 -11.83
N ALA A 595 14.86 10.89 -11.98
CA ALA A 595 14.02 10.96 -13.18
C ALA A 595 13.39 12.35 -13.38
N ALA A 596 12.80 12.94 -12.33
CA ALA A 596 12.11 14.24 -12.42
C ALA A 596 13.08 15.40 -12.72
N SER A 597 14.32 15.31 -12.23
CA SER A 597 15.37 16.30 -12.48
C SER A 597 16.25 16.00 -13.70
N ALA A 598 16.03 14.86 -14.36
CA ALA A 598 16.84 14.35 -15.47
C ALA A 598 18.35 14.34 -15.17
N LYS A 599 18.73 14.04 -13.91
CA LYS A 599 20.14 13.95 -13.49
C LYS A 599 20.57 12.51 -13.28
N GLU A 600 21.86 12.25 -13.46
CA GLU A 600 22.48 10.95 -13.15
C GLU A 600 23.66 11.08 -12.18
N ALA A 601 23.84 10.03 -11.40
CA ALA A 601 24.97 9.86 -10.52
C ALA A 601 25.43 8.41 -10.50
N ARG A 602 26.63 8.18 -9.97
CA ARG A 602 27.13 6.85 -9.70
C ARG A 602 27.44 6.76 -8.22
N TRP A 603 26.71 5.91 -7.52
CA TRP A 603 26.98 5.58 -6.13
C TRP A 603 28.14 4.58 -6.08
N ALA A 604 29.04 4.71 -5.11
CA ALA A 604 30.12 3.77 -4.86
C ALA A 604 29.97 3.15 -3.46
N PRO A 605 30.43 1.91 -3.23
CA PRO A 605 30.42 1.30 -1.91
C PRO A 605 31.06 2.21 -0.85
N GLY A 606 30.31 2.48 0.23
CA GLY A 606 30.72 3.41 1.28
C GLY A 606 30.49 4.90 0.97
N GLY A 607 29.90 5.24 -0.17
CA GLY A 607 29.65 6.62 -0.63
C GLY A 607 28.47 7.33 0.03
N GLY A 608 28.03 6.88 1.20
CA GLY A 608 26.90 7.47 1.93
C GLY A 608 25.53 7.03 1.43
N THR A 609 24.49 7.75 1.86
CA THR A 609 23.08 7.50 1.54
C THR A 609 22.66 8.04 0.17
N LEU A 610 21.52 7.59 -0.34
CA LEU A 610 20.95 8.13 -1.59
C LEU A 610 20.60 9.62 -1.50
N LEU A 611 20.23 10.10 -0.30
CA LEU A 611 20.04 11.53 -0.03
C LEU A 611 21.34 12.31 -0.25
N GLU A 612 22.45 11.88 0.35
CA GLU A 612 23.75 12.54 0.24
C GLU A 612 24.25 12.55 -1.20
N LEU A 613 23.99 11.46 -1.94
CA LEU A 613 24.29 11.39 -3.38
C LEU A 613 23.49 12.42 -4.18
N ALA A 614 22.20 12.59 -3.90
CA ALA A 614 21.36 13.61 -4.52
C ALA A 614 21.84 15.04 -4.19
N GLU A 615 22.14 15.32 -2.92
CA GLU A 615 22.65 16.64 -2.49
C GLU A 615 23.99 16.98 -3.16
N ALA A 616 24.90 16.00 -3.28
CA ALA A 616 26.17 16.15 -3.98
C ALA A 616 26.01 16.47 -5.48
N ARG A 617 24.83 16.24 -6.06
CA ARG A 617 24.46 16.61 -7.43
C ARG A 617 23.66 17.91 -7.52
N GLY A 618 23.61 18.66 -6.43
CA GLY A 618 22.87 19.91 -6.32
C GLY A 618 21.37 19.71 -6.42
N LEU A 619 20.85 18.55 -6.03
CA LEU A 619 19.42 18.34 -5.82
C LEU A 619 19.05 18.74 -4.38
N SER A 620 17.78 19.07 -4.17
CA SER A 620 17.26 19.46 -2.85
C SER A 620 16.01 18.63 -2.52
N PRO A 621 16.11 17.29 -2.45
CA PRO A 621 14.99 16.46 -2.02
C PRO A 621 14.55 16.84 -0.61
N GLU A 622 13.28 16.61 -0.29
CA GLU A 622 12.75 16.88 1.04
C GLU A 622 13.42 15.94 2.07
N PHE A 623 13.89 16.45 3.22
CA PHE A 623 14.40 15.62 4.31
C PHE A 623 14.33 16.36 5.66
N SER A 624 14.43 15.59 6.76
CA SER A 624 14.61 16.16 8.10
C SER A 624 15.56 15.32 8.97
N CYS A 625 15.10 14.18 9.50
CA CYS A 625 15.87 13.38 10.47
C CYS A 625 17.13 12.73 9.92
N ARG A 626 17.23 12.51 8.60
CA ARG A 626 18.31 11.73 7.96
C ARG A 626 18.58 10.33 8.52
N GLY A 627 17.56 9.69 9.10
CA GLY A 627 17.68 8.33 9.68
C GLY A 627 16.40 7.51 9.57
N GLY A 628 15.50 7.91 8.67
CA GLY A 628 14.28 7.15 8.39
C GLY A 628 13.18 7.19 9.46
N SER A 629 13.29 8.02 10.50
CA SER A 629 12.23 8.14 11.53
C SER A 629 11.12 9.12 11.13
N CYS A 630 11.46 10.19 10.41
CA CYS A 630 10.51 11.27 10.13
C CYS A 630 9.63 11.04 8.89
N GLY A 631 10.03 10.15 7.97
CA GLY A 631 9.33 9.93 6.69
C GLY A 631 9.45 11.07 5.65
N THR A 632 9.98 12.25 6.00
CA THR A 632 10.10 13.40 5.07
C THR A 632 10.91 13.08 3.82
N CYS A 633 11.93 12.21 3.92
CA CYS A 633 12.78 11.81 2.79
C CYS A 633 12.18 10.71 1.91
N LYS A 634 10.86 10.51 1.98
CA LYS A 634 10.18 9.49 1.20
C LYS A 634 10.06 9.92 -0.26
N THR A 635 10.60 9.09 -1.14
CA THR A 635 10.60 9.28 -2.59
C THR A 635 10.09 8.02 -3.27
N ARG A 636 9.44 8.16 -4.43
CA ARG A 636 9.04 7.02 -5.26
C ARG A 636 10.28 6.34 -5.86
N LEU A 637 10.34 5.02 -5.69
CA LEU A 637 11.33 4.14 -6.31
C LEU A 637 10.75 3.62 -7.62
N VAL A 638 11.27 4.11 -8.76
CA VAL A 638 10.75 3.78 -10.10
C VAL A 638 11.27 2.42 -10.55
N SER A 639 12.54 2.12 -10.31
CA SER A 639 13.14 0.81 -10.59
C SER A 639 14.38 0.57 -9.73
N GLY A 640 14.80 -0.70 -9.64
CA GLY A 640 15.92 -1.15 -8.83
C GLY A 640 15.51 -1.49 -7.39
N GLN A 641 16.51 -1.82 -6.57
CA GLN A 641 16.32 -2.22 -5.18
C GLN A 641 17.26 -1.42 -4.27
N VAL A 642 16.87 -1.27 -3.00
CA VAL A 642 17.66 -0.57 -1.99
C VAL A 642 17.89 -1.46 -0.78
N HIS A 643 18.98 -1.16 -0.08
CA HIS A 643 19.32 -1.73 1.20
C HIS A 643 19.29 -0.63 2.26
N TYR A 644 18.79 -0.93 3.45
CA TYR A 644 18.84 -0.06 4.62
C TYR A 644 19.91 -0.59 5.58
N PRO A 645 21.13 0.01 5.60
CA PRO A 645 22.18 -0.41 6.53
C PRO A 645 21.75 -0.29 7.98
N ASN A 646 20.93 0.73 8.27
CA ASN A 646 20.18 0.88 9.51
C ASN A 646 18.69 0.92 9.14
N PRO A 647 17.91 -0.12 9.48
CA PRO A 647 16.48 -0.14 9.19
C PRO A 647 15.77 1.08 9.79
N PRO A 648 14.87 1.73 9.03
CA PRO A 648 14.04 2.80 9.57
C PRO A 648 13.09 2.24 10.65
N ALA A 649 12.58 3.11 11.52
CA ALA A 649 11.61 2.73 12.55
C ALA A 649 10.33 2.14 11.93
N GLU A 650 9.96 2.60 10.75
CA GLU A 650 8.88 2.07 9.93
C GLU A 650 9.35 2.06 8.48
N LEU A 651 9.20 0.92 7.80
CA LEU A 651 9.53 0.83 6.38
C LEU A 651 8.54 1.63 5.56
N PRO A 652 8.99 2.33 4.51
CA PRO A 652 8.06 2.96 3.59
C PRO A 652 7.26 1.88 2.86
N GLU A 653 6.09 2.26 2.37
CA GLU A 653 5.26 1.44 1.51
C GLU A 653 6.02 0.95 0.25
N ALA A 654 5.64 -0.22 -0.29
CA ALA A 654 6.25 -0.78 -1.50
C ALA A 654 6.25 0.23 -2.67
N GLY A 655 7.35 0.31 -3.42
CA GLY A 655 7.53 1.32 -4.47
C GLY A 655 7.92 2.71 -3.95
N SER A 656 8.17 2.87 -2.64
CA SER A 656 8.77 4.06 -2.04
C SER A 656 10.05 3.72 -1.29
N VAL A 657 10.91 4.71 -1.11
CA VAL A 657 12.19 4.60 -0.42
C VAL A 657 12.42 5.81 0.49
N LEU A 658 12.98 5.57 1.68
CA LEU A 658 13.50 6.62 2.55
C LEU A 658 14.96 6.87 2.18
N ILE A 659 15.19 7.76 1.20
CA ILE A 659 16.52 7.96 0.58
C ILE A 659 17.59 8.41 1.59
N CYS A 660 17.16 8.93 2.73
CA CYS A 660 18.04 9.43 3.77
C CYS A 660 18.65 8.38 4.69
N CYS A 661 18.23 7.12 4.57
CA CYS A 661 18.86 5.98 5.26
C CYS A 661 19.04 4.76 4.34
N ALA A 662 18.72 4.89 3.04
CA ALA A 662 18.88 3.86 2.04
C ALA A 662 20.18 4.00 1.25
N VAL A 663 20.73 2.87 0.83
CA VAL A 663 21.81 2.74 -0.17
C VAL A 663 21.36 1.79 -1.28
N PRO A 664 21.96 1.80 -2.48
CA PRO A 664 21.66 0.81 -3.50
C PRO A 664 21.87 -0.62 -3.01
N ALA A 665 20.94 -1.51 -3.35
CA ALA A 665 21.13 -2.94 -3.16
C ALA A 665 21.97 -3.54 -4.30
N ARG A 666 22.53 -4.73 -4.07
CA ARG A 666 23.23 -5.51 -5.08
C ARG A 666 22.26 -5.84 -6.21
N PRO A 667 22.58 -5.53 -7.48
CA PRO A 667 21.73 -5.89 -8.61
C PRO A 667 21.58 -7.41 -8.73
N GLU A 668 20.38 -7.88 -9.08
CA GLU A 668 20.17 -9.24 -9.59
C GLU A 668 20.75 -9.35 -11.02
N GLU A 669 20.98 -10.57 -11.53
CA GLU A 669 21.61 -10.78 -12.83
C GLU A 669 20.86 -10.03 -13.96
N GLY A 670 21.53 -9.04 -14.56
CA GLY A 670 20.94 -8.05 -15.47
C GLY A 670 20.87 -6.67 -14.79
N ALA A 671 21.88 -5.83 -15.02
CA ALA A 671 22.05 -4.55 -14.34
C ALA A 671 20.88 -3.59 -14.57
N GLN A 672 19.86 -3.63 -13.72
CA GLN A 672 18.84 -2.57 -13.66
C GLN A 672 19.42 -1.40 -12.86
N ALA A 673 19.41 -0.22 -13.46
CA ALA A 673 19.79 0.99 -12.77
C ALA A 673 18.77 1.34 -11.67
N LEU A 674 19.26 1.95 -10.59
CA LEU A 674 18.39 2.48 -9.55
C LEU A 674 17.78 3.79 -10.04
N VAL A 675 16.47 3.88 -10.13
CA VAL A 675 15.77 5.08 -10.62
C VAL A 675 14.87 5.63 -9.52
N LEU A 676 15.09 6.90 -9.17
CA LEU A 676 14.36 7.64 -8.14
C LEU A 676 13.62 8.81 -8.78
N ASP A 677 12.40 9.09 -8.31
CA ASP A 677 11.60 10.22 -8.78
C ASP A 677 11.97 11.51 -8.02
N ILE A 678 13.16 12.06 -8.30
CA ILE A 678 13.74 13.27 -7.67
C ILE A 678 14.10 14.32 -8.71
#